data_AF-A0AA43I6R9-F1
#
_entry.id   AF-A0AA43I6R9-F1
#
_cell.length_a   1.000
_cell.length_b   1.000
_cell.length_c   1.000
_cell.angle_alpha   90.00
_cell.angle_beta   90.00
_cell.angle_gamma   90.00
#
_symmetry.space_group_name_H-M   'P 1'
#
loop_
_entity.id
_entity.type
_entity.pdbx_description
1 polymer ?
#
loop_
_entity_poly.entity_id
_entity_poly.type
_entity_poly.pdbx_seq_one_letter_code
_entity_poly.pdbx_strand_id
1 'polypeptide(L)'
;MANTNTAINWFTSRRGNVFYSQGNRLGPGSYDCSSAVYFALVAGGFLKEGTMGNTDSLFNDLEAAGWKRLNLPAATPKRGDVFIWGVKGASSGNAGHTGMFIDSQQIIECTSGSVNGIHTTNYQSARSYAGNPPEAIYRNPNGSGGTPDLNTPEEKRAWAFAQVMTELGYNTAAIAGMLGNVELEVGTSLNPDTEQIGGPAYGIVQWDGSAYPLAGGATHNGRAYVQQLFATSGVQGDYKAMEPQARLVDWCNHNGQWIGKVEPSTVAGFKQVGDAATAAKAFLYNFERPSGVKEAERVSAANKWFDWLQNTSFEGEGFEEETKVGELEILGIKNQKIFAEGWHFSSTLPRHILVFYDAETSEELGRVETEAVYRPDLAEKRSDTMGIDMSGFSVEFSVPNHTGVYLESIRTDGELEDVLNFNQMIFYEQAFDVEDDTFAEGNEKFFFEIIEGNKVIKRGTILLNDTLDWQVELMAEPQTDIELPIEYWQYLNGRPEMKIYVNQKVFHGVVLDPVLDKQEETVSFTLAHVIHEWTYEEVKTNLTAKNRTINDIFSTLNFRYSNQWNIDYLNNSGMSVIDYVYSRQNKQESLTKTCELTPDLFWRVGFNCGRRIEISQFGEEKPYTISVKAPSQQNIQILEEPIVTINSSNVKNVLTVYGEKSDSGMSSMSLRDVYLEKEGATIPGFPVVILRDGINTERQYPYISYNKLAPNNAYEYAVLDEESIALEGAIKIEGSVAFNDLAPFGKKDEEVTDEDRCKAAKIAYDAAVKRLKSFRRDISLELHVSRLPHDVNVGDKLRLLYDNQIFKVMECSSYMQKILTYDDWFYLTGITHHIHANGMETATIILNKYLKIERWSNND
;
A
#
# COMPACT_ATOMS: atom_id res chain seq x y z
N MET A 1 3.49 -25.34 -38.39
CA MET A 1 4.95 -25.15 -38.51
C MET A 1 5.54 -25.16 -37.10
N ALA A 2 6.82 -25.49 -36.94
CA ALA A 2 7.44 -25.51 -35.63
C ALA A 2 7.47 -24.10 -35.01
N ASN A 3 7.08 -23.95 -33.75
CA ASN A 3 6.83 -22.68 -33.09
C ASN A 3 7.42 -22.66 -31.68
N THR A 4 8.35 -21.73 -31.47
CA THR A 4 9.09 -21.53 -30.22
C THR A 4 8.17 -21.17 -29.07
N ASN A 5 7.16 -20.35 -29.34
CA ASN A 5 6.22 -19.87 -28.35
C ASN A 5 5.26 -20.97 -27.92
N THR A 6 4.88 -21.89 -28.83
CA THR A 6 4.13 -23.09 -28.45
C THR A 6 4.93 -23.98 -27.49
N ALA A 7 6.26 -24.07 -27.66
CA ALA A 7 7.12 -24.80 -26.71
C ALA A 7 7.20 -24.08 -25.35
N ILE A 8 7.36 -22.75 -25.33
CA ILE A 8 7.41 -21.97 -24.08
C ILE A 8 6.05 -22.00 -23.37
N ASN A 9 4.93 -21.85 -24.08
CA ASN A 9 3.58 -21.92 -23.51
C ASN A 9 3.26 -23.29 -22.89
N TRP A 10 3.88 -24.37 -23.41
CA TRP A 10 3.78 -25.67 -22.78
C TRP A 10 4.36 -25.67 -21.36
N PHE A 11 5.48 -24.98 -21.13
CA PHE A 11 6.02 -24.76 -19.79
C PHE A 11 5.12 -23.83 -18.96
N THR A 12 4.77 -22.66 -19.50
CA THR A 12 4.01 -21.63 -18.78
C THR A 12 2.67 -22.18 -18.26
N SER A 13 1.93 -22.94 -19.08
CA SER A 13 0.66 -23.57 -18.69
C SER A 13 0.76 -24.59 -17.55
N ARG A 14 1.98 -25.04 -17.20
CA ARG A 14 2.25 -26.03 -16.16
C ARG A 14 2.99 -25.44 -14.95
N ARG A 15 3.34 -24.16 -14.98
CA ARG A 15 3.93 -23.43 -13.84
C ARG A 15 2.99 -23.49 -12.64
N GLY A 16 3.49 -23.88 -11.47
CA GLY A 16 2.68 -24.04 -10.25
C GLY A 16 1.73 -25.25 -10.20
N ASN A 17 1.52 -25.95 -11.33
CA ASN A 17 0.57 -27.06 -11.43
C ASN A 17 1.24 -28.45 -11.44
N VAL A 18 2.57 -28.51 -11.54
CA VAL A 18 3.33 -29.76 -11.65
C VAL A 18 4.57 -29.74 -10.76
N PHE A 19 4.91 -30.88 -10.19
CA PHE A 19 6.09 -31.02 -9.33
C PHE A 19 7.29 -31.61 -10.07
N TYR A 20 8.50 -31.40 -9.53
CA TYR A 20 9.69 -32.02 -10.10
C TYR A 20 9.79 -33.50 -9.69
N SER A 21 9.98 -34.41 -10.66
CA SER A 21 10.23 -35.82 -10.40
C SER A 21 10.99 -36.51 -11.53
N GLN A 22 12.14 -37.12 -11.21
CA GLN A 22 12.86 -38.01 -12.14
C GLN A 22 12.21 -39.40 -12.25
N GLY A 23 11.46 -39.83 -11.23
CA GLY A 23 10.73 -41.11 -11.24
C GLY A 23 9.42 -41.02 -12.03
N ASN A 24 8.67 -39.93 -11.86
CA ASN A 24 7.38 -39.69 -12.51
C ASN A 24 7.51 -38.55 -13.53
N ARG A 25 8.40 -38.70 -14.51
CA ARG A 25 8.82 -37.63 -15.44
C ARG A 25 7.97 -37.45 -16.70
N LEU A 26 6.88 -38.20 -16.86
CA LEU A 26 6.10 -38.25 -18.10
C LEU A 26 4.70 -37.60 -17.99
N GLY A 27 4.46 -36.82 -16.94
CA GLY A 27 3.17 -36.16 -16.68
C GLY A 27 2.08 -37.09 -16.13
N PRO A 28 0.85 -36.55 -15.94
CA PRO A 28 0.51 -35.14 -16.08
C PRO A 28 0.91 -34.28 -14.85
N GLY A 29 1.10 -34.90 -13.67
CA GLY A 29 1.34 -34.17 -12.41
C GLY A 29 2.81 -33.85 -12.08
N SER A 30 3.76 -34.37 -12.86
CA SER A 30 5.19 -34.13 -12.62
C SER A 30 6.06 -34.37 -13.86
N TYR A 31 7.19 -33.68 -13.89
CA TYR A 31 8.22 -33.75 -14.92
C TYR A 31 9.61 -33.61 -14.29
N ASP A 32 10.66 -33.99 -15.01
CA ASP A 32 12.03 -33.54 -14.71
C ASP A 32 12.49 -32.49 -15.72
N CYS A 33 13.68 -31.92 -15.51
CA CYS A 33 14.22 -30.84 -16.35
C CYS A 33 14.22 -31.20 -17.83
N SER A 34 14.72 -32.38 -18.20
CA SER A 34 14.83 -32.79 -19.61
C SER A 34 13.51 -33.24 -20.22
N SER A 35 12.69 -34.01 -19.50
CA SER A 35 11.38 -34.43 -20.00
C SER A 35 10.48 -33.23 -20.26
N ALA A 36 10.52 -32.21 -19.39
CA ALA A 36 9.82 -30.95 -19.62
C ALA A 36 10.25 -30.29 -20.95
N VAL A 37 11.56 -30.24 -21.24
CA VAL A 37 12.06 -29.73 -22.53
C VAL A 37 11.62 -30.61 -23.70
N TYR A 38 11.65 -31.95 -23.59
CA TYR A 38 11.18 -32.84 -24.67
C TYR A 38 9.69 -32.63 -24.97
N PHE A 39 8.83 -32.57 -23.96
CA PHE A 39 7.40 -32.32 -24.17
C PHE A 39 7.15 -30.92 -24.74
N ALA A 40 7.87 -29.90 -24.28
CA ALA A 40 7.81 -28.56 -24.85
C ALA A 40 8.21 -28.55 -26.33
N LEU A 41 9.31 -29.19 -26.69
CA LEU A 41 9.78 -29.25 -28.07
C LEU A 41 8.87 -30.09 -28.98
N VAL A 42 8.23 -31.15 -28.46
CA VAL A 42 7.19 -31.91 -29.17
C VAL A 42 5.93 -31.04 -29.36
N ALA A 43 5.48 -30.34 -28.33
CA ALA A 43 4.34 -29.42 -28.42
C ALA A 43 4.61 -28.29 -29.43
N GLY A 44 5.83 -27.76 -29.43
CA GLY A 44 6.31 -26.78 -30.40
C GLY A 44 6.56 -27.33 -31.81
N GLY A 45 6.36 -28.63 -32.05
CA GLY A 45 6.57 -29.25 -33.36
C GLY A 45 8.03 -29.30 -33.82
N PHE A 46 9.00 -29.12 -32.90
CA PHE A 46 10.43 -29.24 -33.18
C PHE A 46 10.93 -30.68 -33.14
N LEU A 47 10.26 -31.54 -32.36
CA LEU A 47 10.51 -32.98 -32.29
C LEU A 47 9.24 -33.74 -32.68
N LYS A 48 9.39 -34.97 -33.19
CA LYS A 48 8.25 -35.81 -33.55
C LYS A 48 7.52 -36.27 -32.28
N GLU A 49 6.19 -36.39 -32.36
CA GLU A 49 5.38 -36.96 -31.28
C GLU A 49 5.91 -38.33 -30.84
N GLY A 50 6.00 -38.55 -29.52
CA GLY A 50 6.60 -39.76 -28.92
C GLY A 50 8.13 -39.72 -28.76
N THR A 51 8.82 -38.66 -29.20
CA THR A 51 10.26 -38.48 -28.92
C THR A 51 10.48 -38.19 -27.44
N MET A 52 11.33 -38.97 -26.77
CA MET A 52 11.66 -38.80 -25.37
C MET A 52 13.08 -39.27 -25.07
N GLY A 53 13.78 -38.54 -24.23
CA GLY A 53 15.14 -38.84 -23.82
C GLY A 53 15.46 -38.27 -22.45
N ASN A 54 16.74 -38.02 -22.19
CA ASN A 54 17.25 -37.37 -20.98
C ASN A 54 18.17 -36.20 -21.37
N THR A 55 18.73 -35.51 -20.37
CA THR A 55 19.61 -34.36 -20.59
C THR A 55 20.83 -34.68 -21.47
N ASP A 56 21.35 -35.91 -21.43
CA ASP A 56 22.52 -36.33 -22.22
C ASP A 56 22.16 -36.64 -23.68
N SER A 57 21.02 -37.29 -23.93
CA SER A 57 20.53 -37.52 -25.30
C SER A 57 20.07 -36.25 -25.98
N LEU A 58 19.64 -35.23 -25.21
CA LEU A 58 19.14 -33.96 -25.72
C LEU A 58 20.17 -33.24 -26.60
N PHE A 59 21.47 -33.37 -26.31
CA PHE A 59 22.54 -32.87 -27.18
C PHE A 59 22.44 -33.41 -28.61
N ASN A 60 22.27 -34.73 -28.76
CA ASN A 60 22.21 -35.39 -30.07
C ASN A 60 20.86 -35.13 -30.75
N ASP A 61 19.77 -35.11 -29.99
CA ASP A 61 18.43 -34.95 -30.55
C ASP A 61 18.21 -33.54 -31.09
N LEU A 62 18.74 -32.50 -30.42
CA LEU A 62 18.73 -31.13 -30.94
C LEU A 62 19.56 -31.00 -32.22
N GLU A 63 20.77 -31.56 -32.25
CA GLU A 63 21.64 -31.54 -33.44
C GLU A 63 21.00 -32.28 -34.62
N ALA A 64 20.37 -33.44 -34.36
CA ALA A 64 19.64 -34.22 -35.36
C ALA A 64 18.39 -33.48 -35.87
N ALA A 65 17.74 -32.69 -35.01
CA ALA A 65 16.64 -31.80 -35.37
C ALA A 65 17.10 -30.49 -36.06
N GLY A 66 18.40 -30.35 -36.33
CA GLY A 66 18.97 -29.22 -37.07
C GLY A 66 19.31 -27.98 -36.24
N TRP A 67 19.22 -28.06 -34.90
CA TRP A 67 19.60 -26.96 -34.02
C TRP A 67 21.12 -26.79 -34.00
N LYS A 68 21.57 -25.54 -33.86
CA LYS A 68 23.00 -25.19 -33.86
C LYS A 68 23.43 -24.72 -32.48
N ARG A 69 24.55 -25.27 -31.99
CA ARG A 69 25.18 -24.80 -30.76
C ARG A 69 25.75 -23.38 -30.95
N LEU A 70 25.49 -22.50 -29.99
CA LEU A 70 26.04 -21.15 -29.97
C LEU A 70 27.54 -21.14 -29.61
N ASN A 71 28.25 -20.16 -30.15
CA ASN A 71 29.66 -19.90 -29.83
C ASN A 71 29.76 -18.94 -28.63
N LEU A 72 29.78 -19.48 -27.42
CA LEU A 72 29.85 -18.70 -26.18
C LEU A 72 31.29 -18.31 -25.81
N PRO A 73 31.54 -17.11 -25.23
CA PRO A 73 30.55 -16.12 -24.80
C PRO A 73 30.15 -15.09 -25.87
N ALA A 74 30.63 -15.23 -27.12
CA ALA A 74 30.44 -14.21 -28.16
C ALA A 74 28.99 -14.10 -28.69
N ALA A 75 28.15 -15.11 -28.42
CA ALA A 75 26.75 -15.12 -28.82
C ALA A 75 25.82 -14.88 -27.61
N THR A 76 24.90 -13.94 -27.74
CA THR A 76 23.86 -13.68 -26.72
C THR A 76 22.70 -14.67 -26.88
N PRO A 77 22.23 -15.30 -25.79
CA PRO A 77 21.01 -16.11 -25.80
C PRO A 77 19.77 -15.30 -26.22
N LYS A 78 18.77 -15.98 -26.75
CA LYS A 78 17.49 -15.40 -27.17
C LYS A 78 16.35 -16.30 -26.72
N ARG A 79 15.14 -15.73 -26.64
CA ARG A 79 13.89 -16.47 -26.44
C ARG A 79 13.84 -17.68 -27.37
N GLY A 80 13.59 -18.85 -26.79
CA GLY A 80 13.52 -20.13 -27.48
C GLY A 80 14.81 -20.93 -27.56
N ASP A 81 15.94 -20.36 -27.19
CA ASP A 81 17.17 -21.14 -27.10
C ASP A 81 17.04 -22.17 -25.98
N VAL A 82 17.55 -23.37 -26.22
CA VAL A 82 17.60 -24.44 -25.21
C VAL A 82 18.98 -24.41 -24.57
N PHE A 83 19.05 -24.31 -23.25
CA PHE A 83 20.32 -24.47 -22.54
C PHE A 83 20.45 -25.87 -21.98
N ILE A 84 21.68 -26.38 -21.95
CA ILE A 84 22.05 -27.61 -21.28
C ILE A 84 23.27 -27.31 -20.40
N TRP A 85 23.11 -27.51 -19.10
CA TRP A 85 24.20 -27.54 -18.14
C TRP A 85 24.69 -28.98 -18.02
N GLY A 86 25.91 -29.24 -18.49
CA GLY A 86 26.50 -30.57 -18.52
C GLY A 86 27.49 -30.78 -19.66
N VAL A 87 28.15 -31.94 -19.65
CA VAL A 87 29.09 -32.38 -20.70
C VAL A 87 28.44 -33.51 -21.51
N LYS A 88 28.46 -33.40 -22.84
CA LYS A 88 27.94 -34.42 -23.76
C LYS A 88 28.61 -35.79 -23.49
N GLY A 89 27.80 -36.82 -23.24
CA GLY A 89 28.25 -38.16 -22.85
C GLY A 89 28.43 -38.37 -21.34
N ALA A 90 28.11 -37.37 -20.51
CA ALA A 90 28.27 -37.39 -19.06
C ALA A 90 27.18 -36.62 -18.30
N SER A 91 26.04 -36.30 -18.94
CA SER A 91 24.96 -35.47 -18.36
C SER A 91 23.72 -36.26 -17.92
N SER A 92 23.85 -37.55 -17.66
CA SER A 92 22.72 -38.41 -17.25
C SER A 92 22.37 -38.25 -15.75
N GLY A 93 21.08 -38.37 -15.41
CA GLY A 93 20.59 -38.23 -14.03
C GLY A 93 20.87 -36.84 -13.46
N ASN A 94 21.35 -36.78 -12.21
CA ASN A 94 21.67 -35.52 -11.51
C ASN A 94 22.88 -34.77 -12.09
N ALA A 95 23.60 -35.34 -13.06
CA ALA A 95 24.80 -34.73 -13.65
C ALA A 95 24.50 -33.71 -14.76
N GLY A 96 23.23 -33.51 -15.11
CA GLY A 96 22.82 -32.53 -16.13
C GLY A 96 21.52 -31.82 -15.78
N HIS A 97 21.39 -30.59 -16.27
CA HIS A 97 20.17 -29.78 -16.13
C HIS A 97 19.86 -29.00 -17.41
N THR A 98 18.60 -28.71 -17.68
CA THR A 98 18.19 -28.07 -18.95
C THR A 98 16.85 -27.35 -18.81
N GLY A 99 16.64 -26.37 -19.69
CA GLY A 99 15.44 -25.56 -19.80
C GLY A 99 15.51 -24.69 -21.05
N MET A 100 14.61 -23.71 -21.16
CA MET A 100 14.52 -22.82 -22.31
C MET A 100 14.67 -21.36 -21.91
N PHE A 101 15.35 -20.56 -22.71
CA PHE A 101 15.36 -19.11 -22.58
C PHE A 101 14.00 -18.54 -22.96
N ILE A 102 13.47 -17.63 -22.15
CA ILE A 102 12.26 -16.87 -22.47
C ILE A 102 12.57 -15.44 -22.93
N ASP A 103 13.79 -14.97 -22.67
CA ASP A 103 14.42 -13.78 -23.24
C ASP A 103 15.96 -13.94 -23.22
N SER A 104 16.74 -12.85 -23.26
CA SER A 104 18.21 -12.91 -23.24
C SER A 104 18.86 -13.20 -21.87
N GLN A 105 18.08 -13.12 -20.78
CA GLN A 105 18.51 -13.21 -19.39
C GLN A 105 17.70 -14.21 -18.55
N GLN A 106 16.42 -14.43 -18.88
CA GLN A 106 15.51 -15.29 -18.12
C GLN A 106 15.34 -16.66 -18.79
N ILE A 107 15.18 -17.68 -17.96
CA ILE A 107 14.90 -19.06 -18.37
C ILE A 107 13.62 -19.59 -17.71
N ILE A 108 12.99 -20.55 -18.37
CA ILE A 108 11.92 -21.39 -17.81
C ILE A 108 12.41 -22.85 -17.75
N GLU A 109 12.26 -23.46 -16.58
CA GLU A 109 12.82 -24.79 -16.29
C GLU A 109 11.98 -25.54 -15.26
N CYS A 110 12.08 -26.87 -15.27
CA CYS A 110 11.53 -27.72 -14.22
C CYS A 110 12.67 -28.18 -13.29
N THR A 111 12.64 -27.79 -12.02
CA THR A 111 13.73 -28.08 -11.07
C THR A 111 13.22 -28.51 -9.70
N SER A 112 14.05 -29.27 -8.98
CA SER A 112 13.85 -29.60 -7.56
C SER A 112 14.31 -28.45 -6.65
N GLY A 113 13.72 -28.29 -5.46
CA GLY A 113 14.13 -27.26 -4.48
C GLY A 113 12.93 -26.59 -3.83
N SER A 114 13.10 -25.36 -3.31
CA SER A 114 12.03 -24.56 -2.70
C SER A 114 10.86 -24.26 -3.65
N VAL A 115 11.10 -24.26 -4.96
CA VAL A 115 10.07 -24.04 -5.99
C VAL A 115 9.41 -25.35 -6.46
N ASN A 116 10.12 -26.48 -6.37
CA ASN A 116 9.68 -27.84 -6.71
C ASN A 116 8.69 -27.97 -7.89
N GLY A 117 9.11 -27.63 -9.11
CA GLY A 117 8.21 -27.62 -10.27
C GLY A 117 8.74 -26.78 -11.42
N ILE A 118 7.86 -26.42 -12.36
CA ILE A 118 8.17 -25.47 -13.44
C ILE A 118 8.13 -24.05 -12.91
N HIS A 119 9.17 -23.27 -13.20
CA HIS A 119 9.27 -21.86 -12.82
C HIS A 119 10.21 -21.07 -13.74
N THR A 120 10.21 -19.75 -13.58
CA THR A 120 11.07 -18.82 -14.31
C THR A 120 12.12 -18.24 -13.37
N THR A 121 13.35 -18.09 -13.84
CA THR A 121 14.45 -17.51 -13.07
C THR A 121 15.50 -16.88 -13.98
N ASN A 122 16.35 -16.03 -13.41
CA ASN A 122 17.47 -15.44 -14.13
C ASN A 122 18.54 -16.51 -14.41
N TYR A 123 18.94 -16.65 -15.68
CA TYR A 123 19.91 -17.66 -16.12
C TYR A 123 21.24 -17.56 -15.39
N GLN A 124 21.78 -16.33 -15.25
CA GLN A 124 23.10 -16.13 -14.66
C GLN A 124 23.08 -16.43 -13.17
N SER A 125 22.02 -16.00 -12.47
CA SER A 125 21.81 -16.31 -11.05
C SER A 125 21.64 -17.82 -10.81
N ALA A 126 20.79 -18.48 -11.60
CA ALA A 126 20.52 -19.91 -11.48
C ALA A 126 21.77 -20.76 -11.79
N ARG A 127 22.52 -20.38 -12.83
CA ARG A 127 23.80 -21.03 -13.18
C ARG A 127 24.87 -20.81 -12.11
N SER A 128 24.93 -19.62 -11.51
CA SER A 128 25.84 -19.34 -10.40
C SER A 128 25.50 -20.17 -9.17
N TYR A 129 24.21 -20.27 -8.82
CA TYR A 129 23.71 -21.11 -7.74
C TYR A 129 24.05 -22.60 -7.95
N ALA A 130 23.98 -23.08 -9.20
CA ALA A 130 24.37 -24.43 -9.59
C ALA A 130 25.89 -24.68 -9.63
N GLY A 131 26.73 -23.72 -9.21
CA GLY A 131 28.19 -23.86 -9.17
C GLY A 131 28.88 -23.63 -10.52
N ASN A 132 28.27 -22.87 -11.43
CA ASN A 132 28.78 -22.55 -12.76
C ASN A 132 29.13 -23.79 -13.62
N PRO A 133 28.18 -24.72 -13.84
CA PRO A 133 28.42 -25.93 -14.62
C PRO A 133 28.80 -25.63 -16.08
N PRO A 134 29.48 -26.56 -16.79
CA PRO A 134 29.71 -26.45 -18.22
C PRO A 134 28.42 -26.20 -18.99
N GLU A 135 28.42 -25.28 -19.93
CA GLU A 135 27.21 -24.87 -20.65
C GLU A 135 27.26 -25.19 -22.15
N ALA A 136 26.11 -25.54 -22.69
CA ALA A 136 25.82 -25.55 -24.11
C ALA A 136 24.46 -24.89 -24.35
N ILE A 137 24.40 -23.92 -25.26
CA ILE A 137 23.15 -23.28 -25.65
C ILE A 137 22.91 -23.60 -27.13
N TYR A 138 21.72 -24.08 -27.46
CA TYR A 138 21.31 -24.47 -28.79
C TYR A 138 20.23 -23.54 -29.30
N ARG A 139 20.39 -23.06 -30.54
CA ARG A 139 19.44 -22.22 -31.24
C ARG A 139 18.89 -22.93 -32.46
N ASN A 140 17.58 -22.86 -32.65
CA ASN A 140 16.96 -23.31 -33.89
C ASN A 140 17.30 -22.33 -35.03
N PRO A 141 17.85 -22.78 -36.16
CA PRO A 141 18.11 -21.91 -37.32
C PRO A 141 16.84 -21.33 -37.98
N ASN A 142 15.65 -21.88 -37.71
CA ASN A 142 14.37 -21.49 -38.34
C ASN A 142 13.32 -20.94 -37.34
N GLY A 143 13.69 -20.67 -36.08
CA GLY A 143 12.77 -20.13 -35.07
C GLY A 143 12.68 -18.61 -35.14
N SER A 144 11.62 -18.08 -35.73
CA SER A 144 11.23 -16.67 -35.66
C SER A 144 10.61 -16.39 -34.28
N GLY A 145 11.44 -16.06 -33.30
CA GLY A 145 11.02 -15.73 -31.92
C GLY A 145 11.76 -14.50 -31.41
N GLY A 146 11.27 -13.33 -31.76
CA GLY A 146 11.58 -12.06 -31.11
C GLY A 146 10.27 -11.28 -31.02
N THR A 147 10.01 -10.63 -29.89
CA THR A 147 9.05 -9.53 -29.80
C THR A 147 9.36 -8.53 -30.93
N PRO A 148 8.37 -7.99 -31.64
CA PRO A 148 8.66 -7.03 -32.70
C PRO A 148 9.32 -5.79 -32.11
N ASP A 149 10.47 -5.38 -32.65
CA ASP A 149 11.00 -4.04 -32.40
C ASP A 149 10.05 -3.02 -33.06
N LEU A 150 9.02 -2.58 -32.34
CA LEU A 150 8.06 -1.56 -32.78
C LEU A 150 8.76 -0.19 -32.74
N ASN A 151 9.37 0.19 -33.86
CA ASN A 151 10.28 1.32 -33.93
C ASN A 151 9.58 2.64 -34.26
N THR A 152 8.37 2.58 -34.84
CA THR A 152 7.63 3.78 -35.22
C THR A 152 6.30 3.95 -34.46
N PRO A 153 5.82 5.19 -34.26
CA PRO A 153 4.54 5.45 -33.61
C PRO A 153 3.35 4.79 -34.33
N GLU A 154 3.38 4.67 -35.66
CA GLU A 154 2.35 3.99 -36.45
C GLU A 154 2.39 2.47 -36.27
N GLU A 155 3.56 1.85 -36.16
CA GLU A 155 3.69 0.42 -35.84
C GLU A 155 3.11 0.12 -34.44
N LYS A 156 3.38 1.00 -33.46
CA LYS A 156 2.81 0.88 -32.10
C LYS A 156 1.29 1.00 -32.09
N ARG A 157 0.72 1.88 -32.91
CA ARG A 157 -0.73 2.05 -33.03
C ARG A 157 -1.38 0.91 -33.81
N ALA A 158 -0.76 0.48 -34.91
CA ALA A 158 -1.20 -0.71 -35.64
C ALA A 158 -1.20 -1.93 -34.71
N TRP A 159 -0.14 -2.11 -33.92
CA TRP A 159 -0.03 -3.19 -32.93
C TRP A 159 -1.14 -3.12 -31.87
N ALA A 160 -1.36 -1.96 -31.23
CA ALA A 160 -2.41 -1.80 -30.23
C ALA A 160 -3.81 -2.11 -30.79
N PHE A 161 -4.11 -1.68 -32.02
CA PHE A 161 -5.35 -2.01 -32.71
C PHE A 161 -5.46 -3.52 -32.97
N ALA A 162 -4.36 -4.12 -33.42
CA ALA A 162 -4.30 -5.51 -33.80
C ALA A 162 -4.48 -6.44 -32.58
N GLN A 163 -3.92 -6.09 -31.42
CA GLN A 163 -4.09 -6.81 -30.15
C GLN A 163 -5.57 -6.87 -29.75
N VAL A 164 -6.23 -5.72 -29.65
CA VAL A 164 -7.66 -5.63 -29.30
C VAL A 164 -8.52 -6.46 -30.25
N MET A 165 -8.29 -6.33 -31.56
CA MET A 165 -9.10 -7.06 -32.53
C MET A 165 -8.84 -8.57 -32.49
N THR A 166 -7.64 -9.01 -32.13
CA THR A 166 -7.35 -10.43 -31.94
C THR A 166 -8.11 -11.00 -30.74
N GLU A 167 -8.14 -10.28 -29.61
CA GLU A 167 -8.95 -10.64 -28.43
C GLU A 167 -10.43 -10.77 -28.77
N LEU A 168 -10.94 -9.90 -29.65
CA LEU A 168 -12.33 -9.89 -30.10
C LEU A 168 -12.64 -10.94 -31.19
N GLY A 169 -11.67 -11.79 -31.53
CA GLY A 169 -11.84 -12.95 -32.41
C GLY A 169 -11.70 -12.66 -33.91
N TYR A 170 -11.09 -11.52 -34.28
CA TYR A 170 -10.76 -11.22 -35.68
C TYR A 170 -9.46 -11.92 -36.10
N ASN A 171 -9.45 -12.56 -37.27
CA ASN A 171 -8.24 -13.12 -37.83
C ASN A 171 -7.33 -12.04 -38.45
N THR A 172 -6.07 -12.38 -38.71
CA THR A 172 -5.06 -11.45 -39.25
C THR A 172 -5.49 -10.75 -40.54
N ALA A 173 -6.25 -11.43 -41.42
CA ALA A 173 -6.75 -10.86 -42.66
C ALA A 173 -7.82 -9.79 -42.42
N ALA A 174 -8.75 -10.02 -41.48
CA ALA A 174 -9.75 -9.05 -41.08
C ALA A 174 -9.12 -7.80 -40.45
N ILE A 175 -8.14 -8.00 -39.56
CA ILE A 175 -7.39 -6.92 -38.90
C ILE A 175 -6.64 -6.06 -39.92
N ALA A 176 -5.93 -6.71 -40.85
CA ALA A 176 -5.24 -6.01 -41.93
C ALA A 176 -6.19 -5.22 -42.83
N GLY A 177 -7.37 -5.77 -43.13
CA GLY A 177 -8.42 -5.09 -43.88
C GLY A 177 -8.94 -3.83 -43.20
N MET A 178 -9.09 -3.86 -41.87
CA MET A 178 -9.48 -2.70 -41.08
C MET A 178 -8.36 -1.64 -41.03
N LEU A 179 -7.12 -2.04 -40.74
CA LEU A 179 -5.97 -1.13 -40.72
C LEU A 179 -5.73 -0.45 -42.07
N GLY A 180 -5.96 -1.17 -43.18
CA GLY A 180 -5.89 -0.60 -44.52
C GLY A 180 -6.96 0.46 -44.80
N ASN A 181 -8.12 0.40 -44.13
CA ASN A 181 -9.13 1.46 -44.21
C ASN A 181 -8.76 2.63 -43.28
N VAL A 182 -8.39 2.35 -42.04
CA VAL A 182 -7.95 3.35 -41.05
C VAL A 182 -6.80 4.21 -41.60
N GLU A 183 -5.81 3.60 -42.26
CA GLU A 183 -4.70 4.35 -42.89
C GLU A 183 -5.18 5.38 -43.92
N LEU A 184 -6.23 5.08 -44.67
CA LEU A 184 -6.76 6.01 -45.68
C LEU A 184 -7.67 7.07 -45.07
N GLU A 185 -8.23 6.82 -43.89
CA GLU A 185 -9.05 7.77 -43.15
C GLU A 185 -8.21 8.79 -42.37
N VAL A 186 -7.14 8.35 -41.69
CA VAL A 186 -6.33 9.21 -40.81
C VAL A 186 -4.87 9.38 -41.23
N GLY A 187 -4.49 8.80 -42.38
CA GLY A 187 -3.13 8.85 -42.92
C GLY A 187 -2.20 7.78 -42.35
N THR A 188 -0.97 7.72 -42.88
CA THR A 188 0.04 6.70 -42.55
C THR A 188 0.48 6.71 -41.09
N SER A 189 0.21 7.78 -40.35
CA SER A 189 0.44 7.80 -38.91
C SER A 189 -0.55 6.94 -38.13
N LEU A 190 -1.74 6.60 -38.66
CA LEU A 190 -2.79 5.94 -37.88
C LEU A 190 -3.17 6.72 -36.60
N ASN A 191 -3.16 8.06 -36.64
CA ASN A 191 -3.37 8.84 -35.42
C ASN A 191 -4.86 8.83 -34.99
N PRO A 192 -5.21 8.30 -33.81
CA PRO A 192 -6.59 8.29 -33.31
C PRO A 192 -7.16 9.68 -32.97
N ASP A 193 -6.32 10.68 -32.68
CA ASP A 193 -6.74 12.07 -32.44
C ASP A 193 -6.70 12.87 -33.75
N THR A 194 -7.49 12.43 -34.73
CA THR A 194 -7.55 13.06 -36.06
C THR A 194 -8.94 13.64 -36.32
N GLU A 195 -8.99 14.95 -36.52
CA GLU A 195 -10.17 15.68 -36.98
C GLU A 195 -10.19 15.77 -38.51
N GLN A 196 -11.39 15.65 -39.09
CA GLN A 196 -11.57 15.93 -40.50
C GLN A 196 -11.32 17.41 -40.78
N ILE A 197 -10.47 17.71 -41.77
CA ILE A 197 -10.20 19.09 -42.15
C ILE A 197 -11.48 19.75 -42.69
N GLY A 198 -12.06 20.64 -41.89
CA GLY A 198 -13.26 21.41 -42.25
C GLY A 198 -14.53 20.57 -42.39
N GLY A 199 -14.59 19.40 -41.74
CA GLY A 199 -15.74 18.50 -41.81
C GLY A 199 -16.15 17.92 -40.45
N PRO A 200 -17.26 17.16 -40.42
CA PRO A 200 -17.88 16.69 -39.17
C PRO A 200 -17.27 15.43 -38.57
N ALA A 201 -16.27 14.80 -39.19
CA ALA A 201 -15.77 13.50 -38.75
C ALA A 201 -14.56 13.56 -37.81
N TYR A 202 -14.41 12.52 -36.98
CA TYR A 202 -13.29 12.39 -36.03
C TYR A 202 -12.95 10.91 -35.76
N GLY A 203 -11.68 10.62 -35.45
CA GLY A 203 -11.21 9.29 -35.02
C GLY A 203 -10.71 8.39 -36.15
N ILE A 204 -10.25 7.18 -35.81
CA ILE A 204 -9.53 6.23 -36.68
C ILE A 204 -10.30 5.80 -37.94
N VAL A 205 -11.63 5.80 -37.87
CA VAL A 205 -12.52 5.49 -39.00
C VAL A 205 -13.37 6.70 -39.41
N GLN A 206 -12.97 7.90 -38.97
CA GLN A 206 -13.65 9.17 -39.29
C GLN A 206 -15.17 9.09 -39.05
N TRP A 207 -15.57 8.79 -37.81
CA TRP A 207 -16.98 8.72 -37.43
C TRP A 207 -17.68 10.06 -37.67
N ASP A 208 -18.71 10.04 -38.52
CA ASP A 208 -19.53 11.20 -38.89
C ASP A 208 -20.94 11.09 -38.31
N GLY A 209 -21.26 11.97 -37.36
CA GLY A 209 -22.56 12.05 -36.70
C GLY A 209 -23.54 13.01 -37.35
N SER A 210 -23.20 13.61 -38.50
CA SER A 210 -23.95 14.74 -39.06
C SER A 210 -25.20 14.36 -39.85
N ALA A 211 -25.25 13.14 -40.39
CA ALA A 211 -26.37 12.66 -41.20
C ALA A 211 -27.10 11.46 -40.58
N TYR A 212 -26.36 10.46 -40.11
CA TYR A 212 -26.91 9.19 -39.62
C TYR A 212 -26.20 8.71 -38.33
N PRO A 213 -26.39 9.38 -37.19
CA PRO A 213 -25.72 9.00 -35.95
C PRO A 213 -26.23 7.65 -35.40
N LEU A 214 -25.32 6.81 -34.91
CA LEU A 214 -25.64 5.55 -34.21
C LEU A 214 -26.09 5.80 -32.77
N ALA A 215 -25.67 6.91 -32.19
CA ALA A 215 -26.04 7.35 -30.85
C ALA A 215 -26.28 8.85 -30.82
N GLY A 216 -27.30 9.28 -30.09
CA GLY A 216 -27.61 10.71 -29.94
C GLY A 216 -28.32 11.35 -31.13
N GLY A 217 -28.36 12.68 -31.11
CA GLY A 217 -28.90 13.51 -32.19
C GLY A 217 -27.82 13.89 -33.20
N ALA A 218 -28.23 14.28 -34.41
CA ALA A 218 -27.31 14.69 -35.47
C ALA A 218 -26.43 15.87 -35.02
N THR A 219 -25.12 15.76 -35.23
CA THR A 219 -24.12 16.76 -34.82
C THR A 219 -23.04 16.91 -35.88
N HIS A 220 -22.61 18.16 -36.10
CA HIS A 220 -21.48 18.48 -36.99
C HIS A 220 -20.14 18.52 -36.24
N ASN A 221 -20.12 18.13 -34.96
CA ASN A 221 -18.92 18.05 -34.14
C ASN A 221 -18.55 16.57 -33.93
N GLY A 222 -17.60 16.08 -34.73
CA GLY A 222 -17.16 14.69 -34.69
C GLY A 222 -16.55 14.27 -33.35
N ARG A 223 -15.85 15.17 -32.67
CA ARG A 223 -15.26 14.89 -31.35
C ARG A 223 -16.35 14.64 -30.31
N ALA A 224 -17.36 15.50 -30.27
CA ALA A 224 -18.52 15.33 -29.39
C ALA A 224 -19.30 14.05 -29.74
N TYR A 225 -19.41 13.73 -31.04
CA TYR A 225 -20.08 12.51 -31.49
C TYR A 225 -19.35 11.25 -31.02
N VAL A 226 -18.02 11.17 -31.17
CA VAL A 226 -17.25 10.02 -30.70
C VAL A 226 -17.33 9.90 -29.19
N GLN A 227 -17.22 10.98 -28.42
CA GLN A 227 -17.43 10.93 -26.96
C GLN A 227 -18.81 10.39 -26.58
N GLN A 228 -19.84 10.71 -27.36
CA GLN A 228 -21.18 10.15 -27.16
C GLN A 228 -21.27 8.66 -27.51
N LEU A 229 -20.55 8.20 -28.55
CA LEU A 229 -20.42 6.78 -28.86
C LEU A 229 -19.71 6.02 -27.75
N PHE A 230 -18.66 6.59 -27.14
CA PHE A 230 -18.00 6.04 -25.95
C PHE A 230 -18.98 5.92 -24.77
N ALA A 231 -19.72 7.00 -24.47
CA ALA A 231 -20.71 6.99 -23.40
C ALA A 231 -21.84 5.95 -23.64
N THR A 232 -22.25 5.76 -24.90
CA THR A 232 -23.35 4.84 -25.26
C THR A 232 -22.89 3.38 -25.31
N SER A 233 -21.66 3.14 -25.76
CA SER A 233 -21.08 1.79 -25.86
C SER A 233 -20.60 1.24 -24.51
N GLY A 234 -20.39 2.11 -23.52
CA GLY A 234 -19.80 1.74 -22.23
C GLY A 234 -18.29 1.48 -22.31
N VAL A 235 -17.66 1.68 -23.49
CA VAL A 235 -16.22 1.57 -23.67
C VAL A 235 -15.52 2.64 -22.83
N GLN A 236 -14.67 2.20 -21.90
CA GLN A 236 -13.90 3.08 -21.02
C GLN A 236 -12.52 3.37 -21.63
N GLY A 237 -11.90 4.50 -21.28
CA GLY A 237 -10.56 4.89 -21.73
C GLY A 237 -10.50 6.25 -22.43
N ASP A 238 -9.28 6.72 -22.73
CA ASP A 238 -9.09 7.99 -23.47
C ASP A 238 -9.60 7.82 -24.90
N TYR A 239 -10.68 8.53 -25.23
CA TYR A 239 -11.29 8.52 -26.57
C TYR A 239 -10.33 9.04 -27.67
N LYS A 240 -9.17 9.59 -27.32
CA LYS A 240 -8.09 9.97 -28.26
C LYS A 240 -7.06 8.86 -28.47
N ALA A 241 -7.14 7.73 -27.77
CA ALA A 241 -6.20 6.63 -27.89
C ALA A 241 -6.68 5.53 -28.86
N MET A 242 -5.74 4.73 -29.35
CA MET A 242 -6.01 3.70 -30.37
C MET A 242 -6.80 2.51 -29.81
N GLU A 243 -6.45 2.02 -28.63
CA GLU A 243 -7.05 0.84 -28.00
C GLU A 243 -8.55 1.03 -27.69
N PRO A 244 -8.98 2.13 -27.05
CA PRO A 244 -10.41 2.36 -26.81
C PRO A 244 -11.20 2.60 -28.10
N GLN A 245 -10.61 3.27 -29.10
CA GLN A 245 -11.27 3.44 -30.41
C GLN A 245 -11.37 2.11 -31.19
N ALA A 246 -10.43 1.17 -31.02
CA ALA A 246 -10.52 -0.17 -31.62
C ALA A 246 -11.69 -0.97 -31.02
N ARG A 247 -11.88 -0.93 -29.70
CA ARG A 247 -13.06 -1.52 -29.03
C ARG A 247 -14.36 -0.88 -29.53
N LEU A 248 -14.36 0.44 -29.73
CA LEU A 248 -15.50 1.14 -30.28
C LEU A 248 -15.82 0.70 -31.73
N VAL A 249 -14.82 0.38 -32.55
CA VAL A 249 -15.04 -0.16 -33.92
C VAL A 249 -15.80 -1.50 -33.89
N ASP A 250 -15.42 -2.44 -33.00
CA ASP A 250 -16.16 -3.70 -32.83
C ASP A 250 -17.59 -3.45 -32.32
N TRP A 251 -17.77 -2.57 -31.33
CA TRP A 251 -19.11 -2.17 -30.89
C TRP A 251 -19.95 -1.62 -32.06
N CYS A 252 -19.40 -0.73 -32.89
CA CYS A 252 -20.07 -0.19 -34.07
C CYS A 252 -20.45 -1.28 -35.09
N ASN A 253 -19.56 -2.28 -35.31
CA ASN A 253 -19.87 -3.43 -36.17
C ASN A 253 -21.14 -4.16 -35.71
N HIS A 254 -21.36 -4.24 -34.41
CA HIS A 254 -22.52 -4.90 -33.81
C HIS A 254 -23.75 -3.99 -33.59
N ASN A 255 -23.59 -2.67 -33.73
CA ASN A 255 -24.62 -1.68 -33.39
C ASN A 255 -24.97 -0.76 -34.58
N GLY A 256 -25.17 -1.35 -35.76
CA GLY A 256 -25.80 -0.69 -36.90
C GLY A 256 -24.87 0.00 -37.90
N GLN A 257 -23.56 0.07 -37.64
CA GLN A 257 -22.60 0.60 -38.62
C GLN A 257 -22.36 -0.39 -39.78
N TRP A 258 -22.38 -1.69 -39.50
CA TRP A 258 -22.17 -2.75 -40.49
C TRP A 258 -23.45 -3.09 -41.26
N ILE A 259 -23.49 -2.84 -42.56
CA ILE A 259 -24.73 -2.96 -43.36
C ILE A 259 -24.83 -4.23 -44.24
N GLY A 260 -23.75 -5.02 -44.33
CA GLY A 260 -23.75 -6.28 -45.10
C GLY A 260 -24.04 -6.14 -46.61
N LYS A 261 -23.63 -5.04 -47.24
CA LYS A 261 -23.80 -4.75 -48.68
C LYS A 261 -22.96 -5.64 -49.60
N VAL A 262 -21.78 -6.07 -49.15
CA VAL A 262 -20.86 -6.97 -49.89
C VAL A 262 -20.41 -8.12 -48.99
N GLU A 263 -19.88 -9.19 -49.58
CA GLU A 263 -19.36 -10.33 -48.81
C GLU A 263 -17.97 -10.04 -48.18
N PRO A 264 -17.70 -10.50 -46.95
CA PRO A 264 -18.64 -11.17 -46.03
C PRO A 264 -19.74 -10.24 -45.53
N SER A 265 -21.00 -10.65 -45.67
CA SER A 265 -22.15 -9.80 -45.34
C SER A 265 -22.41 -9.69 -43.83
N THR A 266 -21.84 -10.58 -43.02
CA THR A 266 -21.98 -10.58 -41.55
C THR A 266 -20.65 -10.29 -40.85
N VAL A 267 -20.70 -9.69 -39.65
CA VAL A 267 -19.51 -9.43 -38.82
C VAL A 267 -18.81 -10.75 -38.45
N ALA A 268 -19.57 -11.81 -38.13
CA ALA A 268 -19.01 -13.12 -37.85
C ALA A 268 -18.25 -13.72 -39.06
N GLY A 269 -18.81 -13.57 -40.28
CA GLY A 269 -18.11 -13.96 -41.51
C GLY A 269 -16.88 -13.09 -41.78
N PHE A 270 -16.95 -11.80 -41.45
CA PHE A 270 -15.82 -10.87 -41.58
C PHE A 270 -14.67 -11.20 -40.62
N LYS A 271 -14.96 -11.59 -39.37
CA LYS A 271 -13.96 -12.06 -38.39
C LYS A 271 -13.10 -13.22 -38.91
N GLN A 272 -13.63 -14.01 -39.85
CA GLN A 272 -12.99 -15.21 -40.40
C GLN A 272 -12.66 -15.11 -41.90
N VAL A 273 -12.58 -13.89 -42.44
CA VAL A 273 -12.32 -13.64 -43.87
C VAL A 273 -10.97 -14.23 -44.33
N GLY A 274 -10.94 -14.79 -45.54
CA GLY A 274 -9.79 -15.57 -46.02
C GLY A 274 -8.57 -14.75 -46.46
N ASP A 275 -8.75 -13.50 -46.88
CA ASP A 275 -7.67 -12.66 -47.40
C ASP A 275 -7.90 -11.16 -47.13
N ALA A 276 -6.79 -10.41 -47.01
CA ALA A 276 -6.79 -9.00 -46.64
C ALA A 276 -7.43 -8.08 -47.70
N ALA A 277 -7.39 -8.45 -48.99
CA ALA A 277 -8.00 -7.67 -50.05
C ALA A 277 -9.53 -7.75 -49.99
N THR A 278 -10.07 -8.94 -49.78
CA THR A 278 -11.50 -9.16 -49.51
C THR A 278 -11.92 -8.46 -48.23
N ALA A 279 -11.11 -8.53 -47.17
CA ALA A 279 -11.37 -7.85 -45.91
C ALA A 279 -11.46 -6.32 -46.07
N ALA A 280 -10.49 -5.71 -46.77
CA ALA A 280 -10.47 -4.27 -47.00
C ALA A 280 -11.71 -3.78 -47.76
N LYS A 281 -12.15 -4.56 -48.77
CA LYS A 281 -13.37 -4.27 -49.53
C LYS A 281 -14.62 -4.43 -48.69
N ALA A 282 -14.71 -5.50 -47.91
CA ALA A 282 -15.84 -5.73 -47.02
C ALA A 282 -15.99 -4.61 -46.00
N PHE A 283 -14.91 -4.21 -45.32
CA PHE A 283 -14.94 -3.09 -44.38
C PHE A 283 -15.27 -1.76 -45.07
N LEU A 284 -14.71 -1.51 -46.27
CA LEU A 284 -15.00 -0.30 -47.04
C LEU A 284 -16.49 -0.14 -47.39
N TYR A 285 -17.14 -1.19 -47.89
CA TYR A 285 -18.52 -1.10 -48.36
C TYR A 285 -19.56 -1.40 -47.28
N ASN A 286 -19.21 -2.19 -46.26
CA ASN A 286 -20.11 -2.54 -45.17
C ASN A 286 -20.00 -1.58 -43.98
N PHE A 287 -18.84 -0.95 -43.74
CA PHE A 287 -18.60 -0.07 -42.59
C PHE A 287 -18.36 1.40 -42.99
N GLU A 288 -17.34 1.69 -43.81
CA GLU A 288 -16.86 3.07 -44.04
C GLU A 288 -17.76 3.90 -44.96
N ARG A 289 -17.97 3.40 -46.19
CA ARG A 289 -18.80 4.01 -47.24
C ARG A 289 -18.46 5.49 -47.55
N PRO A 290 -17.20 5.85 -47.83
CA PRO A 290 -16.81 7.22 -48.15
C PRO A 290 -17.33 7.64 -49.54
N SER A 291 -17.48 8.95 -49.77
CA SER A 291 -17.91 9.49 -51.08
C SER A 291 -16.84 9.37 -52.17
N GLY A 292 -15.55 9.34 -51.82
CA GLY A 292 -14.41 9.12 -52.71
C GLY A 292 -13.81 7.72 -52.54
N VAL A 293 -14.42 6.72 -53.17
CA VAL A 293 -14.04 5.30 -53.00
C VAL A 293 -12.62 5.06 -53.55
N LYS A 294 -11.66 4.91 -52.64
CA LYS A 294 -10.24 4.62 -52.92
C LYS A 294 -9.92 3.14 -52.70
N GLU A 295 -10.68 2.26 -53.34
CA GLU A 295 -10.61 0.81 -53.10
C GLU A 295 -9.22 0.23 -53.33
N ALA A 296 -8.57 0.57 -54.45
CA ALA A 296 -7.24 0.04 -54.78
C ALA A 296 -6.16 0.45 -53.75
N GLU A 297 -6.25 1.67 -53.23
CA GLU A 297 -5.32 2.19 -52.22
C GLU A 297 -5.52 1.49 -50.87
N ARG A 298 -6.78 1.25 -50.46
CA ARG A 298 -7.12 0.52 -49.23
C ARG A 298 -6.73 -0.95 -49.28
N VAL A 299 -6.91 -1.60 -50.43
CA VAL A 299 -6.44 -2.97 -50.66
C VAL A 299 -4.90 -3.03 -50.61
N SER A 300 -4.21 -2.06 -51.22
CA SER A 300 -2.75 -1.98 -51.16
C SER A 300 -2.25 -1.79 -49.72
N ALA A 301 -2.88 -0.89 -48.95
CA ALA A 301 -2.57 -0.67 -47.55
C ALA A 301 -2.87 -1.92 -46.69
N ALA A 302 -4.00 -2.61 -46.93
CA ALA A 302 -4.34 -3.83 -46.23
C ALA A 302 -3.35 -4.97 -46.50
N ASN A 303 -2.92 -5.16 -47.74
CA ASN A 303 -1.88 -6.15 -48.06
C ASN A 303 -0.54 -5.82 -47.38
N LYS A 304 -0.16 -4.54 -47.36
CA LYS A 304 1.02 -4.06 -46.61
C LYS A 304 0.93 -4.41 -45.12
N TRP A 305 -0.20 -4.13 -44.48
CA TRP A 305 -0.42 -4.47 -43.07
C TRP A 305 -0.53 -5.98 -42.84
N PHE A 306 -1.08 -6.73 -43.78
CA PHE A 306 -1.14 -8.20 -43.70
C PHE A 306 0.26 -8.81 -43.73
N ASP A 307 1.11 -8.36 -44.65
CA ASP A 307 2.51 -8.77 -44.72
C ASP A 307 3.26 -8.36 -43.44
N TRP A 308 3.01 -7.15 -42.92
CA TRP A 308 3.60 -6.69 -41.66
C TRP A 308 3.16 -7.57 -40.47
N LEU A 309 1.86 -7.81 -40.31
CA LEU A 309 1.28 -8.62 -39.22
C LEU A 309 1.64 -10.11 -39.30
N GLN A 310 1.97 -10.64 -40.48
CA GLN A 310 2.49 -12.01 -40.60
C GLN A 310 3.96 -12.12 -40.20
N ASN A 311 4.74 -11.08 -40.46
CA ASN A 311 6.17 -11.02 -40.15
C ASN A 311 6.45 -10.43 -38.75
N THR A 312 5.41 -9.92 -38.09
CA THR A 312 5.38 -9.38 -36.73
C THR A 312 4.63 -10.40 -35.88
N SER A 313 5.31 -11.10 -34.98
CA SER A 313 4.65 -12.17 -34.22
C SER A 313 3.55 -11.58 -33.34
N PHE A 314 2.29 -11.93 -33.63
CA PHE A 314 1.17 -11.85 -32.69
C PHE A 314 1.38 -12.86 -31.56
N GLU A 315 2.19 -12.48 -30.59
CA GLU A 315 1.89 -12.85 -29.22
C GLU A 315 1.11 -11.65 -28.68
N GLY A 316 -0.18 -11.83 -28.39
CA GLY A 316 -0.65 -11.15 -27.20
C GLY A 316 0.32 -11.58 -26.11
N GLU A 317 1.06 -10.62 -25.54
CA GLU A 317 1.27 -10.72 -24.11
C GLU A 317 -0.14 -10.92 -23.58
N GLY A 318 -0.47 -12.15 -23.20
CA GLY A 318 -1.49 -12.28 -22.19
C GLY A 318 -1.00 -11.36 -21.09
N PHE A 319 -1.81 -10.37 -20.72
CA PHE A 319 -1.87 -9.95 -19.33
C PHE A 319 -1.71 -11.22 -18.52
N GLU A 320 -0.80 -11.24 -17.54
CA GLU A 320 -0.66 -12.42 -16.71
C GLU A 320 -2.08 -12.86 -16.31
N GLU A 321 -2.46 -14.09 -16.65
CA GLU A 321 -3.55 -14.75 -15.93
C GLU A 321 -3.01 -15.01 -14.53
N GLU A 322 -2.80 -13.94 -13.76
CA GLU A 322 -2.83 -14.02 -12.33
C GLU A 322 -4.30 -14.28 -11.97
N THR A 323 -4.69 -15.54 -12.10
CA THR A 323 -5.89 -16.04 -11.42
C THR A 323 -5.53 -16.15 -9.95
N LYS A 324 -6.35 -15.55 -9.09
CA LYS A 324 -6.21 -15.54 -7.61
C LYS A 324 -5.14 -14.60 -7.05
N VAL A 325 -5.09 -13.38 -7.57
CA VAL A 325 -4.27 -12.34 -6.95
C VAL A 325 -5.11 -11.22 -6.40
N GLY A 326 -4.71 -10.79 -5.24
CA GLY A 326 -5.48 -9.87 -4.44
C GLY A 326 -4.90 -9.80 -3.05
N GLU A 327 -5.30 -8.76 -2.36
CA GLU A 327 -4.86 -8.48 -1.01
C GLU A 327 -6.04 -7.90 -0.25
N LEU A 328 -6.23 -8.36 0.98
CA LEU A 328 -7.08 -7.67 1.94
C LEU A 328 -6.21 -6.63 2.61
N GLU A 329 -6.46 -5.38 2.27
CA GLU A 329 -5.64 -4.25 2.72
C GLU A 329 -6.18 -3.68 4.03
N ILE A 330 -7.49 -3.74 4.22
CA ILE A 330 -8.18 -3.31 5.43
C ILE A 330 -9.10 -4.42 5.89
N LEU A 331 -8.97 -4.77 7.16
CA LEU A 331 -9.97 -5.49 7.92
C LEU A 331 -10.14 -4.81 9.27
N GLY A 332 -11.36 -4.37 9.59
CA GLY A 332 -11.61 -3.48 10.71
C GLY A 332 -13.05 -3.49 11.21
N ILE A 333 -13.33 -2.67 12.23
CA ILE A 333 -14.69 -2.34 12.67
C ILE A 333 -14.97 -0.88 12.36
N LYS A 334 -16.11 -0.59 11.72
CA LYS A 334 -16.61 0.76 11.42
C LYS A 334 -18.13 0.77 11.52
N ASN A 335 -18.71 1.78 12.16
CA ASN A 335 -20.17 1.92 12.31
C ASN A 335 -20.87 0.65 12.83
N GLN A 336 -20.28 -0.01 13.84
CA GLN A 336 -20.80 -1.27 14.42
C GLN A 336 -20.89 -2.44 13.42
N LYS A 337 -20.06 -2.43 12.38
CA LYS A 337 -19.94 -3.52 11.40
C LYS A 337 -18.48 -3.84 11.15
N ILE A 338 -18.21 -5.07 10.74
CA ILE A 338 -16.93 -5.39 10.12
C ILE A 338 -16.85 -4.66 8.79
N PHE A 339 -15.74 -4.00 8.54
CA PHE A 339 -15.44 -3.32 7.30
C PHE A 339 -14.19 -3.95 6.68
N ALA A 340 -14.24 -4.23 5.38
CA ALA A 340 -13.16 -4.83 4.63
C ALA A 340 -12.94 -4.13 3.29
N GLU A 341 -11.70 -3.76 3.02
CA GLU A 341 -11.26 -3.22 1.72
C GLU A 341 -10.04 -3.97 1.23
N GLY A 342 -9.95 -4.07 -0.08
CA GLY A 342 -8.83 -4.71 -0.72
C GLY A 342 -9.07 -4.79 -2.20
N TRP A 343 -8.42 -5.75 -2.83
CA TRP A 343 -8.63 -6.05 -4.22
C TRP A 343 -8.49 -7.55 -4.46
N HIS A 344 -9.20 -8.04 -5.47
CA HIS A 344 -9.08 -9.40 -5.96
C HIS A 344 -9.32 -9.34 -7.46
N PHE A 345 -8.27 -9.57 -8.23
CA PHE A 345 -8.32 -9.55 -9.69
C PHE A 345 -8.58 -10.95 -10.24
N SER A 346 -9.54 -11.03 -11.15
CA SER A 346 -9.77 -12.17 -12.03
C SER A 346 -10.14 -11.60 -13.39
N SER A 347 -9.40 -11.98 -14.44
CA SER A 347 -9.46 -11.36 -15.77
C SER A 347 -10.76 -11.62 -16.52
N THR A 348 -11.55 -12.62 -16.10
CA THR A 348 -12.71 -13.12 -16.86
C THR A 348 -14.00 -13.21 -16.06
N LEU A 349 -13.95 -13.06 -14.73
CA LEU A 349 -15.09 -13.31 -13.85
C LEU A 349 -15.69 -11.99 -13.33
N PRO A 350 -16.92 -11.63 -13.76
CA PRO A 350 -17.46 -10.28 -13.59
C PRO A 350 -18.02 -10.01 -12.19
N ARG A 351 -18.49 -11.02 -11.46
CA ARG A 351 -19.10 -10.83 -10.13
C ARG A 351 -18.05 -10.97 -9.05
N HIS A 352 -18.16 -10.15 -8.01
CA HIS A 352 -17.23 -10.15 -6.89
C HIS A 352 -18.01 -10.34 -5.59
N ILE A 353 -17.67 -11.39 -4.85
CA ILE A 353 -18.34 -11.79 -3.62
C ILE A 353 -17.29 -11.89 -2.52
N LEU A 354 -17.58 -11.33 -1.35
CA LEU A 354 -16.81 -11.53 -0.13
C LEU A 354 -17.60 -12.44 0.79
N VAL A 355 -16.99 -13.51 1.27
CA VAL A 355 -17.59 -14.49 2.18
C VAL A 355 -16.92 -14.34 3.55
N PHE A 356 -17.75 -14.27 4.60
CA PHE A 356 -17.33 -14.10 5.98
C PHE A 356 -17.53 -15.41 6.71
N TYR A 357 -16.48 -15.88 7.39
CA TYR A 357 -16.47 -17.14 8.12
C TYR A 357 -16.23 -16.92 9.60
N ASP A 358 -16.86 -17.74 10.43
CA ASP A 358 -16.53 -17.86 11.83
C ASP A 358 -15.15 -18.52 11.97
N ALA A 359 -14.23 -17.86 12.66
CA ALA A 359 -12.86 -18.32 12.83
C ALA A 359 -12.74 -19.56 13.74
N GLU A 360 -13.69 -19.80 14.64
CA GLU A 360 -13.67 -20.94 15.57
C GLU A 360 -14.30 -22.18 14.93
N THR A 361 -15.44 -22.02 14.24
CA THR A 361 -16.20 -23.13 13.68
C THR A 361 -15.95 -23.37 12.20
N SER A 362 -15.34 -22.40 11.49
CA SER A 362 -15.22 -22.36 10.02
C SER A 362 -16.58 -22.39 9.29
N GLU A 363 -17.67 -22.05 9.99
CA GLU A 363 -19.01 -21.93 9.38
C GLU A 363 -19.15 -20.58 8.67
N GLU A 364 -19.80 -20.58 7.49
CA GLU A 364 -20.11 -19.33 6.77
C GLU A 364 -21.13 -18.50 7.56
N LEU A 365 -20.75 -17.29 7.95
CA LEU A 365 -21.61 -16.31 8.61
C LEU A 365 -22.50 -15.58 7.59
N GLY A 366 -21.99 -15.42 6.37
CA GLY A 366 -22.71 -14.88 5.23
C GLY A 366 -21.78 -14.34 4.15
N ARG A 367 -22.35 -13.75 3.10
CA ARG A 367 -21.62 -13.21 1.96
C ARG A 367 -22.21 -11.89 1.46
N VAL A 368 -21.36 -11.04 0.90
CA VAL A 368 -21.71 -9.75 0.31
C VAL A 368 -21.20 -9.70 -1.12
N GLU A 369 -22.10 -9.49 -2.08
CA GLU A 369 -21.71 -9.16 -3.46
C GLU A 369 -21.37 -7.67 -3.53
N THR A 370 -20.23 -7.34 -4.14
CA THR A 370 -19.65 -6.00 -4.16
C THR A 370 -19.41 -5.54 -5.59
N GLU A 371 -19.54 -4.23 -5.78
CA GLU A 371 -19.23 -3.57 -7.05
C GLU A 371 -17.73 -3.28 -7.10
N ALA A 372 -17.16 -3.32 -8.31
CA ALA A 372 -15.74 -3.05 -8.52
C ALA A 372 -15.36 -1.61 -8.13
N VAL A 373 -14.39 -1.47 -7.23
CA VAL A 373 -13.83 -0.18 -6.81
C VAL A 373 -12.57 0.12 -7.63
N TYR A 374 -12.49 1.35 -8.15
CA TYR A 374 -11.37 1.80 -8.98
C TYR A 374 -10.08 2.02 -8.15
N ARG A 375 -8.95 1.50 -8.63
CA ARG A 375 -7.64 1.41 -7.97
C ARG A 375 -6.49 1.76 -8.93
N PRO A 376 -6.28 3.05 -9.22
CA PRO A 376 -5.26 3.51 -10.16
C PRO A 376 -3.83 3.20 -9.70
N ASP A 377 -3.61 3.08 -8.40
CA ASP A 377 -2.33 2.71 -7.80
C ASP A 377 -1.90 1.27 -8.15
N LEU A 378 -2.85 0.36 -8.36
CA LEU A 378 -2.57 -1.01 -8.81
C LEU A 378 -2.16 -1.05 -10.29
N ALA A 379 -2.77 -0.21 -11.14
CA ALA A 379 -2.34 -0.08 -12.53
C ALA A 379 -0.95 0.55 -12.67
N GLU A 380 -0.52 1.42 -11.75
CA GLU A 380 0.85 1.95 -11.73
C GLU A 380 1.86 0.89 -11.30
N LYS A 381 1.53 0.08 -10.28
CA LYS A 381 2.39 -0.99 -9.76
C LYS A 381 2.44 -2.23 -10.67
N ARG A 382 1.35 -2.51 -11.38
CA ARG A 382 1.14 -3.66 -12.28
C ARG A 382 0.61 -3.18 -13.63
N SER A 383 1.42 -2.34 -14.28
CA SER A 383 1.10 -1.73 -15.58
C SER A 383 0.96 -2.72 -16.72
N ASP A 384 1.33 -3.98 -16.47
CA ASP A 384 1.26 -5.15 -17.31
C ASP A 384 0.01 -6.02 -17.07
N THR A 385 -0.93 -5.59 -16.20
CA THR A 385 -2.18 -6.32 -15.90
C THR A 385 -3.41 -5.43 -16.16
N MET A 386 -4.09 -5.62 -17.29
CA MET A 386 -5.23 -4.79 -17.70
C MET A 386 -6.52 -5.16 -16.95
N GLY A 387 -7.25 -4.15 -16.50
CA GLY A 387 -8.45 -4.30 -15.67
C GLY A 387 -8.15 -4.48 -14.19
N ILE A 388 -6.88 -4.55 -13.78
CA ILE A 388 -6.50 -4.63 -12.36
C ILE A 388 -6.89 -3.38 -11.57
N ASP A 389 -7.00 -2.25 -12.26
CA ASP A 389 -7.55 -1.02 -11.70
C ASP A 389 -9.02 -1.13 -11.34
N MET A 390 -9.76 -2.13 -11.83
CA MET A 390 -11.15 -2.41 -11.42
C MET A 390 -11.25 -3.63 -10.50
N SER A 391 -10.16 -4.00 -9.83
CA SER A 391 -10.12 -5.18 -8.96
C SER A 391 -10.50 -4.92 -7.50
N GLY A 392 -10.67 -3.65 -7.12
CA GLY A 392 -10.92 -3.24 -5.75
C GLY A 392 -12.30 -3.63 -5.23
N PHE A 393 -12.42 -3.74 -3.91
CA PHE A 393 -13.68 -3.89 -3.19
C PHE A 393 -13.70 -3.09 -1.90
N SER A 394 -14.90 -2.74 -1.43
CA SER A 394 -15.16 -2.15 -0.13
C SER A 394 -16.51 -2.66 0.37
N VAL A 395 -16.53 -3.36 1.52
CA VAL A 395 -17.72 -4.02 2.06
C VAL A 395 -17.87 -3.78 3.56
N GLU A 396 -19.12 -3.73 4.02
CA GLU A 396 -19.48 -3.77 5.44
C GLU A 396 -20.36 -5.00 5.73
N PHE A 397 -20.13 -5.69 6.85
CA PHE A 397 -20.87 -6.89 7.25
C PHE A 397 -21.11 -6.94 8.77
N SER A 398 -22.31 -7.34 9.18
CA SER A 398 -22.69 -7.43 10.59
C SER A 398 -22.54 -8.86 11.09
N VAL A 399 -21.88 -9.05 12.24
CA VAL A 399 -21.74 -10.34 12.91
C VAL A 399 -22.17 -10.23 14.39
N PRO A 400 -22.49 -11.36 15.05
CA PRO A 400 -22.72 -11.36 16.50
C PRO A 400 -21.49 -10.86 17.26
N ASN A 401 -21.72 -10.27 18.44
CA ASN A 401 -20.64 -9.81 19.30
C ASN A 401 -19.77 -10.98 19.80
N HIS A 402 -18.46 -10.78 19.92
CA HIS A 402 -17.44 -11.78 20.25
C HIS A 402 -17.27 -12.87 19.19
N THR A 403 -17.51 -12.55 17.92
CA THR A 403 -17.26 -13.48 16.81
C THR A 403 -15.89 -13.20 16.19
N GLY A 404 -15.04 -14.22 16.11
CA GLY A 404 -13.83 -14.17 15.29
C GLY A 404 -14.19 -14.37 13.83
N VAL A 405 -13.67 -13.52 12.94
CA VAL A 405 -14.04 -13.50 11.53
C VAL A 405 -12.81 -13.46 10.64
N TYR A 406 -12.78 -14.35 9.66
CA TYR A 406 -11.87 -14.26 8.52
C TYR A 406 -12.67 -14.23 7.21
N LEU A 407 -12.02 -13.79 6.14
CA LEU A 407 -12.69 -13.54 4.87
C LEU A 407 -12.08 -14.33 3.72
N GLU A 408 -12.93 -14.72 2.80
CA GLU A 408 -12.58 -15.24 1.49
C GLU A 408 -13.18 -14.32 0.42
N SER A 409 -12.44 -14.09 -0.67
CA SER A 409 -12.95 -13.37 -1.82
C SER A 409 -13.15 -14.32 -2.99
N ILE A 410 -14.32 -14.24 -3.62
CA ILE A 410 -14.73 -15.06 -4.76
C ILE A 410 -15.01 -14.14 -5.94
N ARG A 411 -14.39 -14.43 -7.08
CA ARG A 411 -14.77 -13.89 -8.39
C ARG A 411 -15.51 -14.98 -9.16
N THR A 412 -16.66 -14.67 -9.77
CA THR A 412 -17.46 -15.71 -10.46
C THR A 412 -18.33 -15.17 -11.61
N ASP A 413 -18.70 -16.04 -12.54
CA ASP A 413 -19.75 -15.84 -13.55
C ASP A 413 -21.01 -16.70 -13.28
N GLY A 414 -20.99 -17.51 -12.21
CA GLY A 414 -22.04 -18.48 -11.85
C GLY A 414 -21.73 -19.93 -12.24
N GLU A 415 -20.75 -20.18 -13.09
CA GLU A 415 -20.26 -21.53 -13.43
C GLU A 415 -18.82 -21.77 -12.97
N LEU A 416 -17.97 -20.75 -13.05
CA LEU A 416 -16.57 -20.76 -12.61
C LEU A 416 -16.38 -19.85 -11.39
N GLU A 417 -15.50 -20.26 -10.48
CA GLU A 417 -15.15 -19.50 -9.27
C GLU A 417 -13.62 -19.41 -9.12
N ASP A 418 -13.11 -18.18 -9.02
CA ASP A 418 -11.77 -17.89 -8.52
C ASP A 418 -11.88 -17.49 -7.05
N VAL A 419 -11.17 -18.24 -6.20
CA VAL A 419 -11.26 -18.12 -4.76
C VAL A 419 -9.92 -17.69 -4.17
N LEU A 420 -9.94 -16.64 -3.36
CA LEU A 420 -8.79 -16.06 -2.68
C LEU A 420 -9.03 -16.01 -1.17
N ASN A 421 -8.20 -16.72 -0.41
CA ASN A 421 -8.27 -16.74 1.05
C ASN A 421 -7.36 -15.66 1.65
N PHE A 422 -7.90 -14.84 2.56
CA PHE A 422 -7.11 -13.85 3.26
C PHE A 422 -6.62 -14.41 4.60
N ASN A 423 -5.34 -14.18 4.90
CA ASN A 423 -4.70 -14.68 6.13
C ASN A 423 -5.01 -13.81 7.36
N GLN A 424 -5.74 -12.71 7.18
CA GLN A 424 -6.12 -11.79 8.23
C GLN A 424 -7.40 -12.28 8.91
N MET A 425 -7.49 -12.03 10.21
CA MET A 425 -8.65 -12.32 11.04
C MET A 425 -8.91 -11.10 11.92
N ILE A 426 -10.17 -10.82 12.20
CA ILE A 426 -10.57 -9.83 13.19
C ILE A 426 -11.51 -10.46 14.20
N PHE A 427 -11.35 -10.11 15.47
CA PHE A 427 -12.34 -10.44 16.48
C PHE A 427 -13.31 -9.26 16.62
N TYR A 428 -14.59 -9.49 16.33
CA TYR A 428 -15.61 -8.47 16.40
C TYR A 428 -16.10 -8.33 17.84
N GLU A 429 -15.69 -7.24 18.50
CA GLU A 429 -16.29 -6.80 19.75
C GLU A 429 -16.82 -5.37 19.60
N GLN A 430 -18.13 -5.24 19.62
CA GLN A 430 -18.86 -3.99 19.43
C GLN A 430 -18.42 -2.96 20.47
N ALA A 431 -17.88 -1.83 19.99
CA ALA A 431 -17.88 -0.59 20.76
C ALA A 431 -19.27 0.02 20.67
N PHE A 432 -19.76 0.61 21.76
CA PHE A 432 -20.92 1.49 21.67
C PHE A 432 -20.49 2.82 21.05
N ASP A 433 -21.30 3.34 20.12
CA ASP A 433 -21.13 4.71 19.65
C ASP A 433 -21.30 5.64 20.86
N VAL A 434 -20.25 6.38 21.18
CA VAL A 434 -20.29 7.39 22.25
C VAL A 434 -20.78 8.66 21.61
N GLU A 435 -21.98 9.11 21.97
CA GLU A 435 -22.48 10.43 21.57
C GLU A 435 -21.81 11.54 22.37
N ASP A 436 -21.73 12.73 21.78
CA ASP A 436 -21.31 13.92 22.49
C ASP A 436 -22.26 14.19 23.68
N ASP A 437 -21.72 14.67 24.79
CA ASP A 437 -22.51 14.92 25.99
C ASP A 437 -23.48 16.08 25.74
N THR A 438 -24.78 15.76 25.66
CA THR A 438 -25.84 16.74 25.39
C THR A 438 -25.89 17.92 26.37
N PHE A 439 -25.31 17.80 27.58
CA PHE A 439 -25.19 18.93 28.50
C PHE A 439 -23.95 19.78 28.24
N ALA A 440 -22.94 19.27 27.54
CA ALA A 440 -21.85 20.10 27.03
C ALA A 440 -22.34 20.92 25.83
N GLU A 441 -23.14 20.32 24.94
CA GLU A 441 -23.66 21.00 23.75
C GLU A 441 -24.52 22.23 24.13
N GLY A 442 -24.01 23.45 23.86
CA GLY A 442 -24.72 24.70 24.12
C GLY A 442 -24.73 25.19 25.57
N ASN A 443 -24.06 24.53 26.52
CA ASN A 443 -23.98 25.01 27.89
C ASN A 443 -22.88 26.07 28.09
N GLU A 444 -23.24 27.20 28.69
CA GLU A 444 -22.30 28.28 29.05
C GLU A 444 -22.09 28.41 30.57
N LYS A 445 -22.77 27.59 31.38
CA LYS A 445 -22.74 27.71 32.84
C LYS A 445 -21.83 26.64 33.47
N PHE A 446 -21.20 27.02 34.56
CA PHE A 446 -20.45 26.11 35.41
C PHE A 446 -21.38 25.28 36.30
N PHE A 447 -21.24 23.95 36.28
CA PHE A 447 -21.73 23.04 37.32
C PHE A 447 -20.98 21.70 37.24
N PHE A 448 -21.12 20.88 38.27
CA PHE A 448 -20.55 19.53 38.25
C PHE A 448 -21.50 18.47 38.83
N GLU A 449 -21.25 17.23 38.44
CA GLU A 449 -21.96 16.04 38.91
C GLU A 449 -20.95 15.02 39.44
N ILE A 450 -21.23 14.46 40.62
CA ILE A 450 -20.51 13.30 41.16
C ILE A 450 -21.36 12.06 40.86
N ILE A 451 -20.74 11.05 40.30
CA ILE A 451 -21.36 9.87 39.71
C ILE A 451 -20.77 8.62 40.37
N GLU A 452 -21.64 7.71 40.79
CA GLU A 452 -21.26 6.39 41.30
C GLU A 452 -22.14 5.34 40.61
N GLY A 453 -21.51 4.36 39.95
CA GLY A 453 -22.22 3.28 39.25
C GLY A 453 -23.21 3.79 38.19
N ASN A 454 -22.78 4.75 37.36
CA ASN A 454 -23.59 5.44 36.34
C ASN A 454 -24.81 6.23 36.89
N LYS A 455 -24.84 6.54 38.19
CA LYS A 455 -25.89 7.36 38.80
C LYS A 455 -25.30 8.63 39.38
N VAL A 456 -25.91 9.77 39.06
CA VAL A 456 -25.57 11.04 39.71
C VAL A 456 -26.01 10.97 41.18
N ILE A 457 -25.03 10.99 42.09
CA ILE A 457 -25.27 10.94 43.55
C ILE A 457 -25.26 12.34 44.18
N LYS A 458 -24.59 13.31 43.56
CA LYS A 458 -24.53 14.71 44.03
C LYS A 458 -24.29 15.66 42.86
N ARG A 459 -24.82 16.87 42.97
CA ARG A 459 -24.53 18.00 42.07
C ARG A 459 -24.01 19.17 42.88
N GLY A 460 -23.15 19.97 42.26
CA GLY A 460 -22.66 21.22 42.80
C GLY A 460 -22.52 22.28 41.73
N THR A 461 -22.44 23.55 42.14
CA THR A 461 -22.34 24.70 41.24
C THR A 461 -21.19 25.65 41.61
N ILE A 462 -20.39 25.29 42.61
CA ILE A 462 -19.33 26.12 43.17
C ILE A 462 -18.13 25.22 43.47
N LEU A 463 -16.96 25.59 42.96
CA LEU A 463 -15.65 25.10 43.42
C LEU A 463 -15.03 26.14 44.34
N LEU A 464 -14.12 25.72 45.22
CA LEU A 464 -13.32 26.65 46.03
C LEU A 464 -12.05 27.11 45.31
N ASN A 465 -11.67 26.45 44.21
CA ASN A 465 -10.56 26.86 43.35
C ASN A 465 -10.75 28.31 42.84
N ASP A 466 -9.69 29.12 42.93
CA ASP A 466 -9.65 30.45 42.30
C ASP A 466 -9.66 30.36 40.77
N THR A 467 -8.89 29.39 40.25
CA THR A 467 -8.85 29.02 38.83
C THR A 467 -8.77 27.50 38.73
N LEU A 468 -9.55 26.93 37.82
CA LEU A 468 -9.51 25.53 37.46
C LEU A 468 -8.66 25.38 36.20
N ASP A 469 -7.50 24.76 36.38
CA ASP A 469 -6.53 24.53 35.31
C ASP A 469 -6.51 23.05 34.95
N TRP A 470 -6.66 22.74 33.67
CA TRP A 470 -6.42 21.39 33.19
C TRP A 470 -5.59 21.40 31.92
N GLN A 471 -4.51 20.63 31.96
CA GLN A 471 -3.52 20.53 30.90
C GLN A 471 -3.85 19.34 29.99
N VAL A 472 -3.69 19.57 28.69
CA VAL A 472 -4.02 18.64 27.62
C VAL A 472 -2.83 18.58 26.69
N GLU A 473 -2.32 17.38 26.44
CA GLU A 473 -1.22 17.12 25.53
C GLU A 473 -1.50 15.84 24.74
N LEU A 474 -0.82 15.67 23.60
CA LEU A 474 -0.88 14.43 22.85
C LEU A 474 -0.27 13.29 23.68
N MET A 475 -0.92 12.13 23.65
CA MET A 475 -0.45 10.91 24.32
C MET A 475 -0.28 11.05 25.84
N ALA A 476 -0.95 12.01 26.47
CA ALA A 476 -0.93 12.23 27.91
C ALA A 476 -2.35 12.15 28.50
N GLU A 477 -2.44 11.77 29.78
CA GLU A 477 -3.68 11.82 30.54
C GLU A 477 -3.90 13.25 31.07
N PRO A 478 -5.00 13.94 30.69
CA PRO A 478 -5.34 15.21 31.30
C PRO A 478 -5.72 15.04 32.76
N GLN A 479 -5.28 15.98 33.61
CA GLN A 479 -5.61 16.01 35.03
C GLN A 479 -5.91 17.44 35.48
N THR A 480 -6.66 17.57 36.57
CA THR A 480 -6.98 18.85 37.20
C THR A 480 -7.17 18.67 38.70
N ASP A 481 -6.80 19.67 39.49
CA ASP A 481 -6.99 19.64 40.94
C ASP A 481 -8.27 20.35 41.35
N ILE A 482 -9.06 19.68 42.18
CA ILE A 482 -10.36 20.15 42.62
C ILE A 482 -10.34 20.41 44.12
N GLU A 483 -10.91 21.53 44.53
CA GLU A 483 -11.19 21.86 45.92
C GLU A 483 -12.68 22.14 46.13
N LEU A 484 -13.29 21.40 47.05
CA LEU A 484 -14.71 21.48 47.40
C LEU A 484 -14.89 21.75 48.90
N PRO A 485 -16.07 22.25 49.32
CA PRO A 485 -16.43 22.26 50.74
C PRO A 485 -16.45 20.86 51.35
N ILE A 486 -16.13 20.76 52.64
CA ILE A 486 -16.02 19.48 53.37
C ILE A 486 -17.27 18.57 53.29
N GLU A 487 -18.47 19.13 53.05
CA GLU A 487 -19.71 18.36 52.92
C GLU A 487 -19.70 17.35 51.76
N TYR A 488 -18.81 17.55 50.77
CA TYR A 488 -18.69 16.67 49.62
C TYR A 488 -17.91 15.38 49.93
N TRP A 489 -17.13 15.33 51.02
CA TRP A 489 -16.33 14.18 51.43
C TRP A 489 -17.11 12.85 51.44
N GLN A 490 -18.37 12.87 51.88
CA GLN A 490 -19.22 11.67 51.96
C GLN A 490 -19.55 11.04 50.59
N TYR A 491 -19.41 11.80 49.50
CA TYR A 491 -19.68 11.34 48.13
C TYR A 491 -18.42 10.90 47.39
N LEU A 492 -17.24 11.04 48.03
CA LEU A 492 -15.93 10.72 47.43
C LEU A 492 -15.40 9.34 47.86
N ASN A 493 -16.27 8.46 48.34
CA ASN A 493 -15.86 7.13 48.78
C ASN A 493 -15.61 6.21 47.57
N GLY A 494 -14.51 5.44 47.61
CA GLY A 494 -14.11 4.56 46.51
C GLY A 494 -13.44 5.31 45.36
N ARG A 495 -13.93 5.13 44.13
CA ARG A 495 -13.45 5.80 42.91
C ARG A 495 -14.65 6.37 42.12
N PRO A 496 -15.37 7.36 42.67
CA PRO A 496 -16.47 7.97 41.94
C PRO A 496 -15.94 8.75 40.73
N GLU A 497 -16.79 8.86 39.73
CA GLU A 497 -16.55 9.72 38.58
C GLU A 497 -17.09 11.12 38.87
N MET A 498 -16.49 12.14 38.28
CA MET A 498 -16.99 13.51 38.32
C MET A 498 -16.97 14.11 36.93
N LYS A 499 -18.10 14.74 36.55
CA LYS A 499 -18.22 15.52 35.33
C LYS A 499 -18.29 17.00 35.66
N ILE A 500 -17.42 17.80 35.06
CA ILE A 500 -17.42 19.26 35.18
C ILE A 500 -17.88 19.85 33.86
N TYR A 501 -18.97 20.60 33.88
CA TYR A 501 -19.55 21.24 32.72
C TYR A 501 -19.27 22.73 32.75
N VAL A 502 -18.68 23.25 31.67
CA VAL A 502 -18.35 24.67 31.54
C VAL A 502 -18.09 25.03 30.08
N ASN A 503 -18.66 26.14 29.61
CA ASN A 503 -18.29 26.75 28.32
C ASN A 503 -18.20 25.76 27.14
N GLN A 504 -19.24 24.95 26.97
CA GLN A 504 -19.41 23.92 25.95
C GLN A 504 -18.42 22.76 26.03
N LYS A 505 -17.79 22.58 27.19
CA LYS A 505 -16.85 21.51 27.50
C LYS A 505 -17.35 20.70 28.69
N VAL A 506 -17.02 19.42 28.68
CA VAL A 506 -17.18 18.51 29.80
C VAL A 506 -15.83 17.85 30.11
N PHE A 507 -15.32 18.07 31.33
CA PHE A 507 -14.23 17.26 31.86
C PHE A 507 -14.85 16.07 32.59
N HIS A 508 -14.78 14.88 32.00
CA HIS A 508 -15.23 13.64 32.63
C HIS A 508 -14.01 12.93 33.22
N GLY A 509 -13.93 12.89 34.54
CA GLY A 509 -12.79 12.30 35.23
C GLY A 509 -13.16 11.32 36.35
N VAL A 510 -12.14 10.67 36.89
CA VAL A 510 -12.17 9.83 38.09
C VAL A 510 -11.48 10.56 39.23
N VAL A 511 -12.12 10.56 40.41
CA VAL A 511 -11.56 11.16 41.62
C VAL A 511 -10.42 10.28 42.16
N LEU A 512 -9.24 10.89 42.33
CA LEU A 512 -8.03 10.26 42.87
C LEU A 512 -7.58 10.98 44.15
N ASP A 513 -7.08 10.19 45.09
CA ASP A 513 -6.40 10.66 46.30
C ASP A 513 -7.08 11.81 47.07
N PRO A 514 -8.36 11.67 47.49
CA PRO A 514 -9.05 12.73 48.19
C PRO A 514 -8.46 12.98 49.59
N VAL A 515 -8.15 14.24 49.86
CA VAL A 515 -7.59 14.75 51.11
C VAL A 515 -8.65 15.58 51.84
N LEU A 516 -8.95 15.19 53.07
CA LEU A 516 -9.88 15.89 53.95
C LEU A 516 -9.11 16.86 54.85
N ASP A 517 -9.30 18.17 54.69
CA ASP A 517 -8.79 19.18 55.60
C ASP A 517 -9.89 19.66 56.56
N LYS A 518 -9.77 19.26 57.83
CA LYS A 518 -10.73 19.66 58.88
C LYS A 518 -10.48 21.06 59.44
N GLN A 519 -9.30 21.64 59.21
CA GLN A 519 -8.98 22.98 59.67
C GLN A 519 -9.60 24.01 58.73
N GLU A 520 -9.42 23.82 57.42
CA GLU A 520 -9.95 24.74 56.40
C GLU A 520 -11.39 24.38 55.99
N GLU A 521 -11.94 23.28 56.50
CA GLU A 521 -13.26 22.75 56.14
C GLU A 521 -13.40 22.49 54.62
N THR A 522 -12.34 21.94 54.02
CA THR A 522 -12.28 21.61 52.59
C THR A 522 -11.97 20.15 52.33
N VAL A 523 -12.23 19.73 51.09
CA VAL A 523 -11.76 18.47 50.53
C VAL A 523 -11.11 18.76 49.18
N SER A 524 -9.87 18.31 49.01
CA SER A 524 -9.12 18.45 47.77
C SER A 524 -8.81 17.10 47.15
N PHE A 525 -8.76 16.99 45.83
CA PHE A 525 -8.43 15.75 45.12
C PHE A 525 -7.96 16.04 43.70
N THR A 526 -7.23 15.09 43.12
CA THR A 526 -6.91 15.12 41.69
C THR A 526 -8.04 14.46 40.91
N LEU A 527 -8.52 15.14 39.88
CA LEU A 527 -9.50 14.62 38.93
C LEU A 527 -8.76 14.26 37.63
N ALA A 528 -8.43 12.99 37.46
CA ALA A 528 -7.82 12.48 36.24
C ALA A 528 -8.90 12.20 35.20
N HIS A 529 -8.64 12.47 33.92
CA HIS A 529 -9.58 12.15 32.83
C HIS A 529 -10.00 10.67 32.89
N VAL A 530 -11.22 10.34 32.47
CA VAL A 530 -11.78 8.98 32.59
C VAL A 530 -10.96 7.90 31.86
N ILE A 531 -10.07 8.29 30.94
CA ILE A 531 -9.06 7.40 30.35
C ILE A 531 -8.19 6.70 31.41
N HIS A 532 -8.09 7.25 32.62
CA HIS A 532 -7.43 6.63 33.77
C HIS A 532 -7.91 5.19 34.03
N GLU A 533 -9.14 4.86 33.66
CA GLU A 533 -9.65 3.50 33.70
C GLU A 533 -8.75 2.48 32.97
N TRP A 534 -8.08 2.89 31.89
CA TRP A 534 -7.17 2.06 31.12
C TRP A 534 -5.90 1.66 31.90
N THR A 535 -5.64 2.28 33.04
CA THR A 535 -4.54 1.88 33.95
C THR A 535 -4.92 0.71 34.87
N TYR A 536 -6.23 0.40 35.01
CA TYR A 536 -6.71 -0.58 35.98
C TYR A 536 -6.47 -2.03 35.56
N GLU A 537 -6.33 -2.27 34.26
CA GLU A 537 -6.12 -3.61 33.70
C GLU A 537 -4.83 -3.66 32.89
N GLU A 538 -4.11 -4.78 33.04
CA GLU A 538 -2.97 -5.12 32.20
C GLU A 538 -3.41 -5.78 30.90
N VAL A 539 -2.65 -5.52 29.83
CA VAL A 539 -2.71 -6.37 28.64
C VAL A 539 -2.24 -7.77 29.03
N LYS A 540 -2.91 -8.80 28.50
CA LYS A 540 -2.52 -10.20 28.75
C LYS A 540 -1.03 -10.40 28.48
N THR A 541 -0.33 -11.08 29.39
CA THR A 541 1.12 -11.22 29.34
C THR A 541 1.55 -12.02 28.10
N ASN A 542 2.60 -11.55 27.43
CA ASN A 542 3.16 -12.14 26.20
C ASN A 542 2.18 -12.19 25.03
N LEU A 543 1.24 -11.25 24.98
CA LEU A 543 0.32 -11.12 23.86
C LEU A 543 1.07 -10.54 22.67
N THR A 544 1.18 -11.33 21.60
CA THR A 544 1.90 -10.95 20.39
C THR A 544 0.96 -10.30 19.40
N ALA A 545 1.32 -9.10 18.93
CA ALA A 545 0.78 -8.49 17.72
C ALA A 545 1.82 -8.69 16.62
N LYS A 546 1.57 -9.61 15.67
CA LYS A 546 2.47 -9.85 14.55
C LYS A 546 1.73 -9.64 13.24
N ASN A 547 2.20 -8.69 12.44
CA ASN A 547 1.58 -8.25 11.19
C ASN A 547 0.09 -7.91 11.36
N ARG A 548 -0.24 -7.26 12.48
CA ARG A 548 -1.62 -6.85 12.83
C ARG A 548 -1.74 -5.34 12.71
N THR A 549 -2.90 -4.88 12.25
CA THR A 549 -3.22 -3.45 12.21
C THR A 549 -3.60 -2.96 13.60
N ILE A 550 -3.43 -1.67 13.88
CA ILE A 550 -3.87 -1.09 15.16
C ILE A 550 -5.38 -1.32 15.38
N ASN A 551 -6.17 -1.19 14.32
CA ASN A 551 -7.62 -1.43 14.39
C ASN A 551 -7.95 -2.84 14.88
N ASP A 552 -7.28 -3.86 14.33
CA ASP A 552 -7.44 -5.26 14.72
C ASP A 552 -7.00 -5.52 16.19
N ILE A 553 -5.94 -4.87 16.65
CA ILE A 553 -5.45 -5.04 18.02
C ILE A 553 -6.47 -4.47 19.03
N PHE A 554 -6.91 -3.23 18.81
CA PHE A 554 -7.80 -2.51 19.72
C PHE A 554 -9.29 -2.77 19.46
N SER A 555 -9.65 -3.59 18.47
CA SER A 555 -11.02 -4.13 18.37
C SER A 555 -11.35 -5.09 19.51
N THR A 556 -10.32 -5.60 20.21
CA THR A 556 -10.46 -6.61 21.27
C THR A 556 -10.33 -6.02 22.67
N LEU A 557 -11.06 -6.57 23.63
CA LEU A 557 -10.95 -6.25 25.07
C LEU A 557 -9.62 -6.70 25.70
N ASN A 558 -8.75 -7.38 24.95
CA ASN A 558 -7.38 -7.62 25.40
C ASN A 558 -6.57 -6.31 25.43
N PHE A 559 -6.89 -5.35 24.57
CA PHE A 559 -6.22 -4.05 24.46
C PHE A 559 -7.14 -2.89 24.80
N ARG A 560 -8.40 -2.92 24.34
CA ARG A 560 -9.43 -1.94 24.71
C ARG A 560 -9.88 -2.20 26.14
N TYR A 561 -10.08 -1.14 26.92
CA TYR A 561 -10.47 -1.28 28.32
C TYR A 561 -11.85 -1.93 28.49
N SER A 562 -12.90 -1.37 27.88
CA SER A 562 -14.27 -1.90 27.94
C SER A 562 -15.04 -1.58 26.65
N ASN A 563 -16.23 -2.16 26.50
CA ASN A 563 -17.11 -1.87 25.36
C ASN A 563 -17.74 -0.47 25.38
N GLN A 564 -17.62 0.26 26.50
CA GLN A 564 -18.07 1.65 26.61
C GLN A 564 -17.08 2.64 25.97
N TRP A 565 -15.88 2.18 25.64
CA TRP A 565 -14.87 2.98 24.98
C TRP A 565 -14.99 2.87 23.47
N ASN A 566 -15.10 4.02 22.81
CA ASN A 566 -14.98 4.13 21.37
C ASN A 566 -13.57 4.62 20.99
N ILE A 567 -13.00 4.05 19.92
CA ILE A 567 -11.69 4.41 19.41
C ILE A 567 -11.87 4.85 17.96
N ASP A 568 -11.64 6.13 17.71
CA ASP A 568 -11.81 6.75 16.40
C ASP A 568 -10.47 6.82 15.67
N TYR A 569 -10.38 6.09 14.57
CA TYR A 569 -9.22 6.08 13.69
C TYR A 569 -9.39 7.11 12.58
N LEU A 570 -8.74 8.26 12.71
CA LEU A 570 -8.80 9.32 11.70
C LEU A 570 -7.65 9.17 10.68
N ASN A 571 -7.86 9.61 9.44
CA ASN A 571 -6.85 9.58 8.37
C ASN A 571 -6.25 8.18 8.11
N ASN A 572 -7.09 7.13 8.13
CA ASN A 572 -6.67 5.74 7.92
C ASN A 572 -5.64 5.20 8.94
N SER A 573 -5.47 5.87 10.09
CA SER A 573 -4.50 5.50 11.13
C SER A 573 -4.62 4.05 11.62
N GLY A 574 -5.85 3.52 11.65
CA GLY A 574 -6.16 2.16 12.04
C GLY A 574 -5.50 1.09 11.16
N MET A 575 -5.03 1.44 9.96
CA MET A 575 -4.35 0.53 9.04
C MET A 575 -2.86 0.32 9.33
N SER A 576 -2.28 1.11 10.24
CA SER A 576 -0.86 0.99 10.54
C SER A 576 -0.56 -0.39 11.12
N VAL A 577 0.36 -1.11 10.50
CA VAL A 577 0.77 -2.46 10.93
C VAL A 577 1.87 -2.34 11.97
N ILE A 578 1.76 -3.15 13.02
CA ILE A 578 2.79 -3.24 14.05
C ILE A 578 3.19 -4.69 14.32
N ASP A 579 4.46 -4.85 14.71
CA ASP A 579 5.06 -6.10 15.17
C ASP A 579 5.63 -5.88 16.58
N TYR A 580 4.96 -6.41 17.61
CA TYR A 580 5.40 -6.26 19.00
C TYR A 580 4.82 -7.33 19.93
N VAL A 581 5.55 -7.64 21.01
CA VAL A 581 5.10 -8.53 22.08
C VAL A 581 4.85 -7.70 23.33
N TYR A 582 3.59 -7.57 23.72
CA TYR A 582 3.20 -6.83 24.92
C TYR A 582 3.39 -7.70 26.16
N SER A 583 4.00 -7.12 27.19
CA SER A 583 4.22 -7.81 28.45
C SER A 583 4.34 -6.80 29.59
N ARG A 584 3.61 -7.04 30.70
CA ARG A 584 3.67 -6.25 31.94
C ARG A 584 3.41 -4.75 31.73
N GLN A 585 2.41 -4.42 30.92
CA GLN A 585 1.98 -3.05 30.65
C GLN A 585 0.48 -2.93 30.89
N ASN A 586 0.05 -1.81 31.47
CA ASN A 586 -1.37 -1.49 31.53
C ASN A 586 -1.91 -1.13 30.12
N LYS A 587 -3.23 -1.12 29.94
CA LYS A 587 -3.82 -0.88 28.62
C LYS A 587 -3.46 0.51 28.07
N GLN A 588 -3.33 1.54 28.90
CA GLN A 588 -2.91 2.88 28.47
C GLN A 588 -1.44 2.93 28.02
N GLU A 589 -0.54 2.28 28.77
CA GLU A 589 0.86 2.10 28.39
C GLU A 589 0.97 1.34 27.06
N SER A 590 0.12 0.32 26.86
CA SER A 590 0.07 -0.43 25.61
C SER A 590 -0.43 0.42 24.44
N LEU A 591 -1.41 1.30 24.65
CA LEU A 591 -1.91 2.25 23.65
C LEU A 591 -0.79 3.22 23.24
N THR A 592 -0.14 3.82 24.22
CA THR A 592 1.00 4.72 24.02
C THR A 592 2.12 4.01 23.26
N LYS A 593 2.50 2.80 23.71
CA LYS A 593 3.53 1.98 23.04
C LYS A 593 3.15 1.64 21.60
N THR A 594 1.88 1.37 21.33
CA THR A 594 1.39 1.07 19.98
C THR A 594 1.58 2.26 19.05
N CYS A 595 1.15 3.46 19.46
CA CYS A 595 1.39 4.69 18.71
C CYS A 595 2.90 4.93 18.50
N GLU A 596 3.73 4.70 19.51
CA GLU A 596 5.19 4.81 19.38
C GLU A 596 5.80 3.85 18.34
N LEU A 597 5.21 2.70 18.09
CA LEU A 597 5.71 1.80 17.04
C LEU A 597 5.48 2.37 15.63
N THR A 598 4.53 3.29 15.46
CA THR A 598 4.17 3.89 14.15
C THR A 598 4.85 5.22 13.86
N PRO A 599 5.10 5.58 12.58
CA PRO A 599 5.85 6.77 12.17
C PRO A 599 5.36 8.08 12.78
N ASP A 600 4.05 8.23 12.86
CA ASP A 600 3.41 9.53 13.00
C ASP A 600 2.07 9.46 13.73
N LEU A 601 1.67 8.31 14.29
CA LEU A 601 0.41 8.27 15.04
C LEU A 601 0.59 8.71 16.48
N PHE A 602 -0.43 9.42 16.94
CA PHE A 602 -0.62 9.85 18.30
C PHE A 602 -2.04 9.47 18.73
N TRP A 603 -2.26 9.36 20.04
CA TRP A 603 -3.61 9.30 20.60
C TRP A 603 -3.92 10.58 21.37
N ARG A 604 -5.18 10.99 21.40
CA ARG A 604 -5.70 12.08 22.23
C ARG A 604 -7.09 11.77 22.77
N VAL A 605 -7.51 12.51 23.78
CA VAL A 605 -8.87 12.52 24.32
C VAL A 605 -9.49 13.90 24.12
N GLY A 606 -10.83 13.98 24.10
CA GLY A 606 -11.58 15.22 23.93
C GLY A 606 -12.34 15.65 25.19
N PHE A 607 -12.99 16.81 25.11
CA PHE A 607 -13.82 17.36 26.21
C PHE A 607 -15.26 17.61 25.76
N ASN A 608 -15.73 16.88 24.76
CA ASN A 608 -17.14 16.82 24.34
C ASN A 608 -17.81 15.52 24.77
N CYS A 609 -17.04 14.47 25.07
CA CYS A 609 -17.52 13.17 25.51
C CYS A 609 -16.45 12.49 26.40
N GLY A 610 -16.86 11.56 27.26
CA GLY A 610 -15.94 10.96 28.24
C GLY A 610 -15.10 9.80 27.71
N ARG A 611 -15.72 8.80 27.08
CA ARG A 611 -15.08 7.51 26.75
C ARG A 611 -14.77 7.38 25.25
N ARG A 612 -14.12 8.39 24.68
CA ARG A 612 -13.66 8.40 23.28
C ARG A 612 -12.16 8.64 23.23
N ILE A 613 -11.46 7.86 22.42
CA ILE A 613 -10.04 8.05 22.09
C ILE A 613 -9.94 8.29 20.59
N GLU A 614 -9.20 9.30 20.18
CA GLU A 614 -8.88 9.52 18.77
C GLU A 614 -7.43 9.10 18.54
N ILE A 615 -7.19 8.32 17.49
CA ILE A 615 -5.86 7.91 17.04
C ILE A 615 -5.65 8.43 15.63
N SER A 616 -4.62 9.24 15.40
CA SER A 616 -4.30 9.77 14.07
C SER A 616 -2.90 10.34 13.97
N GLN A 617 -2.51 10.68 12.73
CA GLN A 617 -1.39 11.57 12.44
C GLN A 617 -1.67 13.03 12.86
N PHE A 618 -2.95 13.37 12.99
CA PHE A 618 -3.45 14.72 13.25
C PHE A 618 -2.93 15.79 12.26
N GLY A 619 -3.32 17.04 12.48
CA GLY A 619 -3.01 18.16 11.58
C GLY A 619 -4.18 18.68 10.75
N GLU A 620 -5.41 18.40 11.19
CA GLU A 620 -6.61 19.03 10.61
C GLU A 620 -6.51 20.56 10.76
N GLU A 621 -6.63 21.28 9.64
CA GLU A 621 -6.65 22.74 9.64
C GLU A 621 -8.01 23.24 10.12
N LYS A 622 -8.06 23.79 11.34
CA LYS A 622 -9.28 24.39 11.86
C LYS A 622 -9.44 25.82 11.33
N PRO A 623 -10.67 26.30 11.09
CA PRO A 623 -10.94 27.60 10.47
C PRO A 623 -10.77 28.78 11.45
N TYR A 624 -9.78 28.71 12.34
CA TYR A 624 -9.48 29.70 13.36
C TYR A 624 -8.12 30.34 13.15
N THR A 625 -8.05 31.64 13.41
CA THR A 625 -6.83 32.43 13.36
C THR A 625 -6.50 32.95 14.75
N ILE A 626 -5.25 32.83 15.16
CA ILE A 626 -4.72 33.40 16.39
C ILE A 626 -4.04 34.72 16.04
N SER A 627 -4.48 35.83 16.65
CA SER A 627 -3.88 37.15 16.41
C SER A 627 -4.14 38.14 17.55
N VAL A 628 -3.50 39.32 17.52
CA VAL A 628 -3.75 40.41 18.48
C VAL A 628 -5.11 41.10 18.32
N LYS A 629 -5.90 40.75 17.28
CA LYS A 629 -7.22 41.32 17.07
C LYS A 629 -8.19 40.84 18.16
N ALA A 630 -9.24 41.62 18.40
CA ALA A 630 -10.30 41.25 19.35
C ALA A 630 -10.93 39.89 18.99
N PRO A 631 -11.47 39.15 19.98
CA PRO A 631 -12.01 37.81 19.76
C PRO A 631 -13.23 37.88 18.83
N SER A 632 -13.37 36.90 17.94
CA SER A 632 -14.53 36.74 17.06
C SER A 632 -14.82 35.26 16.82
N GLN A 633 -15.86 34.93 16.04
CA GLN A 633 -16.17 33.53 15.70
C GLN A 633 -15.01 32.78 15.03
N GLN A 634 -14.08 33.49 14.38
CA GLN A 634 -12.93 32.91 13.68
C GLN A 634 -11.58 33.40 14.24
N ASN A 635 -11.57 34.34 15.19
CA ASN A 635 -10.33 34.91 15.72
C ASN A 635 -10.20 34.62 17.22
N ILE A 636 -9.12 33.92 17.56
CA ILE A 636 -8.65 33.69 18.92
C ILE A 636 -7.66 34.82 19.23
N GLN A 637 -7.97 35.62 20.26
CA GLN A 637 -7.16 36.79 20.61
C GLN A 637 -5.94 36.37 21.43
N ILE A 638 -4.76 36.89 21.08
CA ILE A 638 -3.56 36.87 21.91
C ILE A 638 -3.70 37.95 22.99
N LEU A 639 -3.60 37.54 24.26
CA LEU A 639 -3.80 38.40 25.43
C LEU A 639 -2.49 38.99 25.95
N GLU A 640 -1.38 38.27 25.79
CA GLU A 640 -0.05 38.64 26.28
C GLU A 640 1.03 38.43 25.23
N GLU A 641 2.20 39.02 25.45
CA GLU A 641 3.35 38.80 24.57
C GLU A 641 3.81 37.34 24.64
N PRO A 642 4.09 36.69 23.50
CA PRO A 642 4.32 35.26 23.49
C PRO A 642 5.74 34.88 23.91
N ILE A 643 5.86 33.68 24.49
CA ILE A 643 7.13 33.13 24.95
C ILE A 643 7.65 32.15 23.89
N VAL A 644 8.91 32.33 23.47
CA VAL A 644 9.57 31.43 22.52
C VAL A 644 10.56 30.55 23.27
N THR A 645 10.34 29.24 23.23
CA THR A 645 11.21 28.26 23.87
C THR A 645 11.95 27.45 22.81
N ILE A 646 13.28 27.38 22.94
CA ILE A 646 14.12 26.51 22.11
C ILE A 646 14.58 25.34 22.97
N ASN A 647 13.97 24.17 22.78
CA ASN A 647 14.36 22.97 23.51
C ASN A 647 15.44 22.20 22.74
N SER A 648 16.60 22.02 23.37
CA SER A 648 17.74 21.28 22.81
C SER A 648 18.29 20.21 23.76
N SER A 649 17.63 19.96 24.90
CA SER A 649 18.14 19.05 25.94
C SER A 649 18.24 17.60 25.46
N ASN A 650 17.27 17.17 24.65
CA ASN A 650 17.16 15.80 24.17
C ASN A 650 17.79 15.58 22.79
N VAL A 651 18.58 16.55 22.29
CA VAL A 651 19.13 16.44 20.94
C VAL A 651 20.10 15.26 20.83
N LYS A 652 19.90 14.46 19.79
CA LYS A 652 20.77 13.38 19.33
C LYS A 652 20.77 13.44 17.80
N ASN A 653 21.95 13.47 17.21
CA ASN A 653 22.11 13.60 15.75
C ASN A 653 23.05 12.53 15.17
N VAL A 654 23.51 11.62 16.01
CA VAL A 654 24.20 10.38 15.66
C VAL A 654 23.55 9.26 16.47
N LEU A 655 22.91 8.29 15.81
CA LEU A 655 22.22 7.20 16.50
C LEU A 655 22.84 5.84 16.15
N THR A 656 23.46 5.22 17.14
CA THR A 656 24.02 3.87 17.05
C THR A 656 22.93 2.82 17.27
N VAL A 657 22.82 1.84 16.37
CA VAL A 657 21.92 0.70 16.55
C VAL A 657 22.74 -0.55 16.85
N TYR A 658 22.60 -1.10 18.05
CA TYR A 658 23.40 -2.22 18.54
C TYR A 658 22.54 -3.46 18.80
N GLY A 659 23.14 -4.66 18.69
CA GLY A 659 22.46 -5.91 19.07
C GLY A 659 22.51 -6.14 20.58
N GLU A 660 21.39 -6.56 21.19
CA GLU A 660 21.32 -6.83 22.64
C GLU A 660 22.14 -8.05 23.06
N LYS A 661 22.79 -8.03 24.22
CA LYS A 661 23.36 -9.25 24.78
C LYS A 661 22.22 -10.18 25.18
N SER A 662 21.99 -11.26 24.45
CA SER A 662 21.19 -12.36 24.98
C SER A 662 22.09 -13.26 25.80
N ASP A 663 21.58 -13.79 26.91
CA ASP A 663 22.27 -14.80 27.75
C ASP A 663 22.62 -16.08 26.96
N SER A 664 22.06 -16.20 25.76
CA SER A 664 22.29 -17.23 24.75
C SER A 664 23.26 -16.84 23.61
N GLY A 665 23.91 -15.67 23.65
CA GLY A 665 24.91 -15.24 22.64
C GLY A 665 24.36 -14.95 21.22
N MET A 666 23.05 -14.69 21.09
CA MET A 666 22.33 -14.63 19.82
C MET A 666 22.51 -13.33 19.03
N SER A 667 22.88 -12.18 19.60
CA SER A 667 22.87 -10.95 18.79
C SER A 667 24.15 -10.70 17.98
N SER A 668 23.93 -10.38 16.70
CA SER A 668 24.92 -9.79 15.80
C SER A 668 24.28 -8.87 14.75
N MET A 669 22.97 -8.58 14.90
CA MET A 669 22.22 -7.69 14.00
C MET A 669 22.68 -6.23 14.21
N SER A 670 22.86 -5.51 13.10
CA SER A 670 23.30 -4.11 13.08
C SER A 670 22.90 -3.48 11.74
N LEU A 671 23.20 -2.19 11.54
CA LEU A 671 22.98 -1.50 10.26
C LEU A 671 24.03 -1.83 9.18
N ARG A 672 24.83 -2.89 9.38
CA ARG A 672 25.87 -3.33 8.45
C ARG A 672 25.32 -3.53 7.03
N ASP A 673 24.20 -4.21 6.89
CA ASP A 673 23.70 -4.60 5.57
C ASP A 673 23.22 -3.38 4.77
N VAL A 674 22.57 -2.43 5.45
CA VAL A 674 22.23 -1.11 4.87
C VAL A 674 23.49 -0.33 4.46
N TYR A 675 24.57 -0.38 5.27
CA TYR A 675 25.83 0.27 4.92
C TYR A 675 26.50 -0.33 3.68
N LEU A 676 26.35 -1.64 3.44
CA LEU A 676 26.99 -2.34 2.33
C LEU A 676 26.25 -2.19 1.00
N GLU A 677 24.92 -2.02 1.02
CA GLU A 677 24.09 -1.96 -0.19
C GLU A 677 24.30 -0.67 -1.02
N LYS A 678 24.82 0.43 -0.44
CA LYS A 678 25.32 1.70 -1.02
C LYS A 678 24.47 2.46 -2.07
N GLU A 679 23.74 1.84 -2.99
CA GLU A 679 22.84 2.49 -3.94
C GLU A 679 21.38 2.32 -3.50
N GLY A 680 20.69 3.43 -3.18
CA GLY A 680 19.25 3.46 -2.89
C GLY A 680 18.82 2.99 -1.49
N ALA A 681 19.68 2.34 -0.71
CA ALA A 681 19.32 1.79 0.61
C ALA A 681 19.15 2.86 1.72
N THR A 682 19.82 4.01 1.62
CA THR A 682 19.78 5.10 2.61
C THR A 682 18.98 6.30 2.14
N ILE A 683 18.25 6.94 3.07
CA ILE A 683 17.51 8.18 2.87
C ILE A 683 18.52 9.36 2.76
N PRO A 684 18.34 10.28 1.78
CA PRO A 684 19.17 11.48 1.67
C PRO A 684 19.22 12.30 2.96
N GLY A 685 20.41 12.74 3.36
CA GLY A 685 20.65 13.43 4.64
C GLY A 685 20.81 12.52 5.86
N PHE A 686 20.63 11.20 5.69
CA PHE A 686 20.76 10.20 6.74
C PHE A 686 21.72 9.05 6.41
N PRO A 687 23.01 9.32 6.18
CA PRO A 687 23.96 8.27 5.85
C PRO A 687 24.22 7.35 7.05
N VAL A 688 24.45 6.06 6.76
CA VAL A 688 25.02 5.12 7.73
C VAL A 688 26.54 5.25 7.69
N VAL A 689 27.16 5.40 8.86
CA VAL A 689 28.61 5.52 9.02
C VAL A 689 29.14 4.50 10.03
N ILE A 690 30.44 4.24 9.94
CA ILE A 690 31.17 3.48 10.97
C ILE A 690 31.67 4.49 12.00
N LEU A 691 31.23 4.33 13.25
CA LEU A 691 31.59 5.23 14.34
C LEU A 691 32.86 4.77 15.08
N ARG A 692 32.97 3.45 15.32
CA ARG A 692 34.07 2.82 16.08
C ARG A 692 34.42 1.43 15.52
N ASP A 693 35.64 0.97 15.81
CA ASP A 693 36.12 -0.39 15.52
C ASP A 693 36.49 -1.15 16.81
N GLY A 694 36.64 -2.48 16.71
CA GLY A 694 37.03 -3.33 17.83
C GLY A 694 35.93 -3.63 18.86
N ILE A 695 34.66 -3.46 18.50
CA ILE A 695 33.51 -3.71 19.37
C ILE A 695 32.89 -5.11 19.16
N ASN A 696 31.95 -5.54 20.02
CA ASN A 696 31.29 -6.86 19.93
C ASN A 696 32.25 -8.06 19.90
N THR A 697 33.35 -7.99 20.66
CA THR A 697 34.43 -9.00 20.70
C THR A 697 34.16 -10.18 21.64
N GLU A 698 33.03 -10.20 22.35
CA GLU A 698 32.71 -11.21 23.38
C GLU A 698 32.58 -12.64 22.82
N ARG A 699 32.39 -12.82 21.51
CA ARG A 699 32.46 -14.13 20.84
C ARG A 699 33.88 -14.74 20.76
N GLN A 700 34.92 -14.05 21.26
CA GLN A 700 36.28 -14.61 21.38
C GLN A 700 36.46 -15.52 22.60
N TYR A 701 35.49 -15.57 23.52
CA TYR A 701 35.51 -16.48 24.68
C TYR A 701 34.88 -17.85 24.34
N PRO A 702 35.35 -18.96 24.96
CA PRO A 702 34.88 -20.31 24.67
C PRO A 702 33.49 -20.57 25.31
N TYR A 703 32.46 -19.97 24.72
CA TYR A 703 31.07 -20.28 25.04
C TYR A 703 30.52 -21.37 24.10
N ILE A 704 29.42 -21.99 24.54
CA ILE A 704 28.67 -23.03 23.82
C ILE A 704 28.36 -22.53 22.39
N SER A 705 28.53 -23.37 21.38
CA SER A 705 28.38 -22.98 19.97
C SER A 705 26.91 -22.73 19.63
N TYR A 706 26.48 -21.47 19.66
CA TYR A 706 25.18 -21.04 19.13
C TYR A 706 25.29 -20.68 17.64
N ASN A 707 24.19 -20.85 16.89
CA ASN A 707 24.10 -20.41 15.50
C ASN A 707 24.22 -18.88 15.42
N LYS A 708 25.04 -18.37 14.51
CA LYS A 708 25.24 -16.93 14.34
C LYS A 708 24.06 -16.34 13.55
N LEU A 709 23.33 -15.38 14.12
CA LEU A 709 22.23 -14.70 13.40
C LEU A 709 22.71 -13.78 12.27
N ALA A 710 23.92 -13.23 12.38
CA ALA A 710 24.50 -12.32 11.37
C ALA A 710 26.04 -12.30 11.41
N PRO A 711 26.71 -11.85 10.33
CA PRO A 711 28.15 -11.63 10.30
C PRO A 711 28.56 -10.49 11.25
N ASN A 712 29.55 -10.73 12.11
CA ASN A 712 30.13 -9.70 12.98
C ASN A 712 31.55 -9.36 12.49
N ASN A 713 31.75 -8.10 12.10
CA ASN A 713 33.02 -7.54 11.67
C ASN A 713 33.64 -6.55 12.67
N ALA A 714 33.12 -6.53 13.91
CA ALA A 714 33.59 -5.68 15.01
C ALA A 714 33.51 -4.16 14.77
N TYR A 715 32.60 -3.72 13.89
CA TYR A 715 32.33 -2.29 13.65
C TYR A 715 31.01 -1.83 14.28
N GLU A 716 31.00 -0.58 14.73
CA GLU A 716 29.81 0.12 15.23
C GLU A 716 29.18 0.95 14.11
N TYR A 717 27.95 0.61 13.71
CA TYR A 717 27.22 1.32 12.68
C TYR A 717 26.23 2.30 13.30
N ALA A 718 26.28 3.55 12.85
CA ALA A 718 25.41 4.62 13.30
C ALA A 718 24.79 5.37 12.12
N VAL A 719 23.59 5.90 12.31
CA VAL A 719 22.94 6.82 11.37
C VAL A 719 23.28 8.25 11.77
N LEU A 720 23.65 9.11 10.81
CA LEU A 720 23.79 10.54 11.02
C LEU A 720 22.51 11.27 10.63
N ASP A 721 22.22 12.39 11.28
CA ASP A 721 21.26 13.39 10.80
C ASP A 721 22.04 14.65 10.42
N GLU A 722 22.37 14.78 9.13
CA GLU A 722 23.23 15.86 8.63
C GLU A 722 22.62 17.24 8.87
N GLU A 723 21.28 17.33 8.80
CA GLU A 723 20.56 18.57 9.06
C GLU A 723 20.64 18.94 10.54
N SER A 724 20.36 17.99 11.45
CA SER A 724 20.51 18.23 12.89
C SER A 724 21.95 18.58 13.29
N ILE A 725 22.96 17.91 12.70
CA ILE A 725 24.37 18.25 12.88
C ILE A 725 24.65 19.70 12.44
N ALA A 726 24.12 20.12 11.29
CA ALA A 726 24.28 21.50 10.82
C ALA A 726 23.62 22.51 11.78
N LEU A 727 22.46 22.18 12.37
CA LEU A 727 21.76 23.01 13.34
C LEU A 727 22.51 23.16 14.66
N GLU A 728 23.14 22.09 15.13
CA GLU A 728 23.98 22.07 16.33
C GLU A 728 25.40 22.62 16.08
N GLY A 729 25.62 23.40 15.02
CA GLY A 729 26.91 24.03 14.75
C GLY A 729 28.01 23.01 14.42
N ALA A 730 27.65 21.95 13.69
CA ALA A 730 28.50 20.79 13.36
C ALA A 730 28.93 19.94 14.56
N ILE A 731 28.27 20.09 15.72
CA ILE A 731 28.49 19.23 16.89
C ILE A 731 27.75 17.91 16.71
N LYS A 732 28.46 16.80 16.90
CA LYS A 732 27.87 15.46 16.93
C LYS A 732 27.46 15.09 18.35
N ILE A 733 26.20 14.73 18.55
CA ILE A 733 25.61 14.34 19.83
C ILE A 733 25.08 12.91 19.66
N GLU A 734 25.76 11.97 20.31
CA GLU A 734 25.52 10.54 20.15
C GLU A 734 24.38 10.03 21.05
N GLY A 735 23.62 9.06 20.53
CA GLY A 735 22.69 8.20 21.27
C GLY A 735 22.80 6.76 20.79
N SER A 736 22.21 5.84 21.54
CA SER A 736 22.21 4.41 21.21
C SER A 736 20.84 3.78 21.44
N VAL A 737 20.48 2.78 20.64
CA VAL A 737 19.23 2.02 20.77
C VAL A 737 19.45 0.55 20.38
N ALA A 738 18.75 -0.35 21.06
CA ALA A 738 18.81 -1.77 20.75
C ALA A 738 18.13 -2.09 19.42
N PHE A 739 18.65 -3.06 18.67
CA PHE A 739 18.10 -3.48 17.39
C PHE A 739 16.67 -4.01 17.57
N ASN A 740 16.43 -4.80 18.62
CA ASN A 740 15.12 -5.37 18.92
C ASN A 740 14.04 -4.33 19.26
N ASP A 741 14.44 -3.16 19.81
CA ASP A 741 13.51 -2.06 20.06
C ASP A 741 13.02 -1.39 18.76
N LEU A 742 13.81 -1.50 17.68
CA LEU A 742 13.50 -0.93 16.38
C LEU A 742 12.88 -1.94 15.42
N ALA A 743 13.34 -3.18 15.47
CA ALA A 743 12.92 -4.28 14.60
C ALA A 743 12.99 -5.60 15.40
N PRO A 744 11.96 -5.94 16.19
CA PRO A 744 11.96 -7.14 17.01
C PRO A 744 12.09 -8.39 16.12
N PHE A 745 13.16 -9.14 16.33
CA PHE A 745 13.49 -10.30 15.49
C PHE A 745 13.36 -11.60 16.29
N GLY A 746 12.33 -12.40 16.00
CA GLY A 746 12.06 -13.66 16.68
C GLY A 746 12.01 -14.85 15.72
N LYS A 747 13.09 -15.61 15.62
CA LYS A 747 13.08 -16.98 15.06
C LYS A 747 13.59 -17.96 16.11
N LYS A 748 12.82 -19.02 16.38
CA LYS A 748 13.26 -20.19 17.15
C LYS A 748 14.18 -21.01 16.26
N ASP A 749 15.45 -21.09 16.63
CA ASP A 749 16.42 -22.12 16.22
C ASP A 749 16.72 -22.34 14.71
N GLU A 750 16.18 -21.52 13.81
CA GLU A 750 16.49 -21.56 12.37
C GLU A 750 17.54 -20.52 11.96
N GLU A 751 18.35 -20.85 10.95
CA GLU A 751 19.33 -19.94 10.36
C GLU A 751 18.60 -18.80 9.63
N VAL A 752 18.94 -17.56 9.97
CA VAL A 752 18.33 -16.36 9.36
C VAL A 752 18.87 -16.20 7.95
N THR A 753 17.99 -16.09 6.96
CA THR A 753 18.40 -15.87 5.57
C THR A 753 18.98 -14.47 5.39
N ASP A 754 19.86 -14.29 4.40
CA ASP A 754 20.41 -12.97 4.07
C ASP A 754 19.31 -11.97 3.69
N GLU A 755 18.23 -12.43 3.06
CA GLU A 755 17.09 -11.61 2.69
C GLU A 755 16.29 -11.12 3.91
N ASP A 756 15.99 -12.01 4.86
CA ASP A 756 15.30 -11.66 6.11
C ASP A 756 16.13 -10.65 6.93
N ARG A 757 17.46 -10.84 6.92
CA ARG A 757 18.42 -9.97 7.61
C ARG A 757 18.51 -8.58 6.99
N CYS A 758 18.57 -8.49 5.65
CA CYS A 758 18.53 -7.20 4.95
C CYS A 758 17.21 -6.45 5.20
N LYS A 759 16.08 -7.16 5.15
CA LYS A 759 14.75 -6.58 5.48
C LYS A 759 14.71 -6.04 6.90
N ALA A 760 15.13 -6.83 7.90
CA ALA A 760 15.16 -6.41 9.29
C ALA A 760 16.11 -5.21 9.51
N ALA A 761 17.30 -5.22 8.88
CA ALA A 761 18.25 -4.11 8.99
C ALA A 761 17.71 -2.82 8.35
N LYS A 762 16.95 -2.93 7.25
CA LYS A 762 16.28 -1.79 6.62
C LYS A 762 15.17 -1.21 7.50
N ILE A 763 14.34 -2.06 8.10
CA ILE A 763 13.31 -1.63 9.08
C ILE A 763 13.97 -0.89 10.26
N ALA A 764 15.04 -1.46 10.83
CA ALA A 764 15.77 -0.84 11.92
C ALA A 764 16.40 0.50 11.50
N TYR A 765 16.93 0.60 10.28
CA TYR A 765 17.44 1.86 9.73
C TYR A 765 16.36 2.93 9.61
N ASP A 766 15.21 2.61 9.01
CA ASP A 766 14.12 3.57 8.81
C ASP A 766 13.55 4.04 10.17
N ALA A 767 13.44 3.14 11.15
CA ALA A 767 13.07 3.47 12.51
C ALA A 767 14.12 4.36 13.22
N ALA A 768 15.41 4.13 12.98
CA ALA A 768 16.50 4.96 13.50
C ALA A 768 16.49 6.38 12.91
N VAL A 769 16.28 6.52 11.59
CA VAL A 769 16.14 7.82 10.91
C VAL A 769 14.97 8.62 11.49
N LYS A 770 13.82 7.96 11.63
CA LYS A 770 12.63 8.56 12.25
C LYS A 770 12.93 9.08 13.66
N ARG A 771 13.67 8.30 14.44
CA ARG A 771 14.03 8.66 15.82
C ARG A 771 15.01 9.84 15.88
N LEU A 772 15.95 9.92 14.94
CA LEU A 772 16.82 11.09 14.81
C LEU A 772 16.01 12.37 14.50
N LYS A 773 15.00 12.29 13.63
CA LYS A 773 14.12 13.43 13.34
C LYS A 773 13.37 13.92 14.59
N SER A 774 12.88 13.01 15.45
CA SER A 774 12.24 13.40 16.72
C SER A 774 13.21 14.02 17.72
N PHE A 775 14.49 13.65 17.66
CA PHE A 775 15.54 14.23 18.50
C PHE A 775 16.08 15.57 17.97
N ARG A 776 15.53 16.14 16.90
CA ARG A 776 15.91 17.49 16.48
C ARG A 776 15.47 18.50 17.53
N ARG A 777 16.23 19.58 17.68
CA ARG A 777 15.84 20.74 18.50
C ARG A 777 14.41 21.16 18.19
N ASP A 778 13.69 21.56 19.23
CA ASP A 778 12.30 21.98 19.15
C ASP A 778 12.15 23.47 19.38
N ILE A 779 11.19 24.09 18.69
CA ILE A 779 10.89 25.51 18.84
C ILE A 779 9.39 25.62 19.05
N SER A 780 9.01 25.89 20.29
CA SER A 780 7.63 26.06 20.68
C SER A 780 7.32 27.54 20.95
N LEU A 781 6.10 27.94 20.59
CA LEU A 781 5.53 29.25 20.91
C LEU A 781 4.44 29.04 21.95
N GLU A 782 4.62 29.59 23.13
CA GLU A 782 3.61 29.61 24.18
C GLU A 782 2.84 30.92 24.11
N LEU A 783 1.52 30.83 23.94
CA LEU A 783 0.62 31.99 23.80
C LEU A 783 -0.45 31.93 24.88
N HIS A 784 -0.62 33.01 25.64
CA HIS A 784 -1.82 33.22 26.44
C HIS A 784 -2.92 33.84 25.56
N VAL A 785 -4.06 33.15 25.43
CA VAL A 785 -5.12 33.48 24.49
C VAL A 785 -6.52 33.52 25.13
N SER A 786 -7.46 34.18 24.45
CA SER A 786 -8.88 34.10 24.76
C SER A 786 -9.40 32.67 24.63
N ARG A 787 -10.55 32.38 25.26
CA ARG A 787 -11.30 31.10 25.14
C ARG A 787 -11.15 30.40 23.78
N LEU A 788 -10.80 29.13 23.84
CA LEU A 788 -10.76 28.25 22.68
C LEU A 788 -12.17 27.73 22.33
N PRO A 789 -12.51 27.63 21.03
CA PRO A 789 -13.66 26.88 20.54
C PRO A 789 -13.68 25.43 21.08
N HIS A 790 -14.86 24.83 21.20
CA HIS A 790 -15.00 23.49 21.79
C HIS A 790 -14.50 22.36 20.86
N ASP A 791 -14.41 22.62 19.57
CA ASP A 791 -13.98 21.69 18.52
C ASP A 791 -12.47 21.76 18.22
N VAL A 792 -11.72 22.57 18.99
CA VAL A 792 -10.26 22.68 18.91
C VAL A 792 -9.64 21.79 19.98
N ASN A 793 -8.70 20.93 19.56
CA ASN A 793 -7.97 20.04 20.45
C ASN A 793 -6.48 19.93 20.06
N VAL A 794 -5.65 19.39 20.95
CA VAL A 794 -4.23 19.12 20.67
C VAL A 794 -4.08 18.20 19.46
N GLY A 795 -3.10 18.46 18.60
CA GLY A 795 -2.91 17.83 17.29
C GLY A 795 -3.52 18.61 16.12
N ASP A 796 -4.47 19.52 16.36
CA ASP A 796 -5.04 20.36 15.29
C ASP A 796 -4.06 21.43 14.81
N LYS A 797 -4.30 21.98 13.62
CA LYS A 797 -3.57 23.14 13.09
C LYS A 797 -4.40 24.41 13.19
N LEU A 798 -3.76 25.46 13.70
CA LEU A 798 -4.31 26.82 13.78
C LEU A 798 -3.40 27.80 13.04
N ARG A 799 -4.00 28.82 12.44
CA ARG A 799 -3.25 29.84 11.72
C ARG A 799 -2.80 30.94 12.69
N LEU A 800 -1.50 31.22 12.77
CA LEU A 800 -0.96 32.30 13.60
C LEU A 800 -0.65 33.53 12.75
N LEU A 801 -1.37 34.63 12.99
CA LEU A 801 -1.10 35.93 12.39
C LEU A 801 -0.59 36.90 13.46
N TYR A 802 0.72 36.88 13.68
CA TYR A 802 1.41 37.72 14.65
C TYR A 802 2.64 38.38 14.00
N ASP A 803 2.86 39.68 14.24
CA ASP A 803 3.85 40.46 13.50
C ASP A 803 5.28 39.92 13.70
N ASN A 804 6.04 39.91 12.60
CA ASN A 804 7.37 39.32 12.43
C ASN A 804 8.48 39.96 13.28
N GLN A 805 8.16 40.85 14.23
CA GLN A 805 9.17 41.47 15.07
C GLN A 805 9.81 40.47 16.03
N ILE A 806 9.07 39.48 16.54
CA ILE A 806 9.65 38.39 17.34
C ILE A 806 10.72 37.63 16.58
N PHE A 807 10.49 37.33 15.29
CA PHE A 807 11.42 36.57 14.46
C PHE A 807 12.59 37.40 13.91
N LYS A 808 12.50 38.73 13.96
CA LYS A 808 13.57 39.67 13.58
C LYS A 808 14.46 40.09 14.75
N VAL A 809 13.94 40.05 15.99
CA VAL A 809 14.65 40.50 17.19
C VAL A 809 15.46 39.37 17.82
N MET A 810 15.06 38.10 17.64
CA MET A 810 15.91 36.98 17.99
C MET A 810 17.11 36.92 17.02
N GLU A 811 18.33 36.79 17.55
CA GLU A 811 19.51 36.36 16.78
C GLU A 811 19.35 34.90 16.32
N CYS A 812 18.24 34.59 15.66
CA CYS A 812 17.89 33.25 15.22
C CYS A 812 18.63 32.93 13.92
N SER A 813 19.12 31.70 13.79
CA SER A 813 19.82 31.25 12.59
C SER A 813 18.93 31.40 11.34
N SER A 814 19.53 31.57 10.16
CA SER A 814 18.80 31.67 8.89
C SER A 814 17.84 30.50 8.63
N TYR A 815 18.14 29.33 9.21
CA TYR A 815 17.26 28.16 9.17
C TYR A 815 16.03 28.29 10.09
N MET A 816 16.18 28.84 11.29
CA MET A 816 15.05 29.09 12.20
C MET A 816 14.05 30.06 11.59
N GLN A 817 14.56 31.12 10.95
CA GLN A 817 13.71 32.03 10.18
C GLN A 817 12.97 31.26 9.08
N LYS A 818 13.68 30.43 8.32
CA LYS A 818 13.07 29.61 7.26
C LYS A 818 11.96 28.67 7.77
N ILE A 819 12.15 27.97 8.89
CA ILE A 819 11.13 27.09 9.48
C ILE A 819 9.90 27.91 9.90
N LEU A 820 10.11 28.97 10.67
CA LEU A 820 9.03 29.74 11.29
C LEU A 820 8.24 30.53 10.25
N THR A 821 8.87 30.95 9.15
CA THR A 821 8.22 31.66 8.04
C THR A 821 7.80 30.72 6.89
N TYR A 822 7.86 29.40 7.05
CA TYR A 822 7.51 28.47 5.98
C TYR A 822 6.04 28.62 5.56
N ASP A 823 5.15 28.73 6.54
CA ASP A 823 3.73 29.06 6.41
C ASP A 823 3.22 29.71 7.71
N ASP A 824 1.94 30.04 7.76
CA ASP A 824 1.29 30.61 8.96
C ASP A 824 0.63 29.53 9.84
N TRP A 825 0.75 28.24 9.50
CA TRP A 825 0.06 27.16 10.20
C TRP A 825 0.95 26.52 11.26
N PHE A 826 0.37 26.25 12.42
CA PHE A 826 1.07 25.63 13.53
C PHE A 826 0.21 24.53 14.13
N TYR A 827 0.85 23.43 14.49
CA TYR A 827 0.23 22.40 15.31
C TYR A 827 0.06 22.89 16.73
N LEU A 828 -1.10 22.64 17.31
CA LEU A 828 -1.38 22.83 18.72
C LEU A 828 -0.90 21.60 19.49
N THR A 829 0.22 21.68 20.20
CA THR A 829 0.81 20.50 20.89
C THR A 829 0.45 20.43 22.37
N GLY A 830 0.03 21.54 22.97
CA GLY A 830 -0.40 21.61 24.35
C GLY A 830 -1.46 22.69 24.55
N ILE A 831 -2.40 22.42 25.45
CA ILE A 831 -3.43 23.37 25.88
C ILE A 831 -3.51 23.30 27.40
N THR A 832 -3.47 24.45 28.07
CA THR A 832 -3.93 24.58 29.46
C THR A 832 -5.16 25.46 29.43
N HIS A 833 -6.32 24.91 29.76
CA HIS A 833 -7.53 25.71 29.93
C HIS A 833 -7.51 26.36 31.30
N HIS A 834 -7.76 27.67 31.37
CA HIS A 834 -7.85 28.42 32.62
C HIS A 834 -9.31 28.87 32.82
N ILE A 835 -10.00 28.27 33.77
CA ILE A 835 -11.41 28.59 34.08
C ILE A 835 -11.45 29.29 35.43
N HIS A 836 -11.64 30.61 35.41
CA HIS A 836 -11.65 31.42 36.62
C HIS A 836 -12.99 31.33 37.37
N ALA A 837 -12.98 31.59 38.68
CA ALA A 837 -14.18 31.58 39.51
C ALA A 837 -15.32 32.51 39.03
N ASN A 838 -15.02 33.52 38.21
CA ASN A 838 -16.02 34.41 37.61
C ASN A 838 -16.65 33.86 36.31
N GLY A 839 -16.29 32.65 35.88
CA GLY A 839 -16.76 32.00 34.66
C GLY A 839 -16.00 32.37 33.38
N MET A 840 -15.01 33.27 33.47
CA MET A 840 -14.14 33.62 32.34
C MET A 840 -13.23 32.44 32.01
N GLU A 841 -13.12 32.12 30.72
CA GLU A 841 -12.18 31.12 30.20
C GLU A 841 -11.13 31.80 29.33
N THR A 842 -9.88 31.50 29.65
CA THR A 842 -8.70 31.77 28.82
C THR A 842 -7.93 30.47 28.63
N ALA A 843 -6.90 30.47 27.79
CA ALA A 843 -6.06 29.30 27.61
C ALA A 843 -4.60 29.68 27.36
N THR A 844 -3.69 28.87 27.87
CA THR A 844 -2.30 28.86 27.43
C THR A 844 -2.14 27.76 26.38
N ILE A 845 -1.69 28.12 25.18
CA ILE A 845 -1.49 27.17 24.08
C ILE A 845 -0.02 27.08 23.68
N ILE A 846 0.43 25.86 23.37
CA ILE A 846 1.77 25.60 22.86
C ILE A 846 1.66 25.26 21.38
N LEU A 847 2.31 26.06 20.55
CA LEU A 847 2.32 25.91 19.10
C LEU A 847 3.68 25.45 18.59
N ASN A 848 3.67 24.48 17.68
CA ASN A 848 4.87 23.93 17.04
C ASN A 848 4.68 23.80 15.53
N LYS A 849 5.78 23.84 14.76
CA LYS A 849 5.72 23.60 13.30
C LYS A 849 5.54 22.14 12.92
N TYR A 850 5.87 21.22 13.83
CA TYR A 850 5.80 19.79 13.61
C TYR A 850 5.29 19.10 14.87
N LEU A 851 4.55 18.01 14.72
CA LEU A 851 4.31 17.11 15.83
C LEU A 851 5.57 16.26 16.08
N LYS A 852 5.90 16.09 17.35
CA LYS A 852 6.99 15.23 17.78
C LYS A 852 6.45 14.22 18.77
N ILE A 853 6.89 12.98 18.64
CA ILE A 853 6.69 11.98 19.67
C ILE A 853 7.86 12.22 20.64
N GLU A 854 7.60 12.84 21.79
CA GLU A 854 8.62 12.98 22.84
C GLU A 854 8.93 11.59 23.40
N ARG A 855 9.95 10.96 22.82
CA ARG A 855 10.43 9.65 23.26
C ARG A 855 11.62 9.86 24.16
N TRP A 856 11.35 10.04 25.45
CA TRP A 856 12.09 9.46 26.60
C TRP A 856 11.92 10.32 27.86
N SER A 857 11.27 9.76 28.88
CA SER A 857 11.64 10.05 30.26
C SER A 857 12.91 9.24 30.57
N ASN A 858 13.92 9.91 31.13
CA ASN A 858 15.13 9.24 31.63
C ASN A 858 14.72 8.36 32.84
N ASN A 859 14.30 7.13 32.58
CA ASN A 859 14.26 6.08 33.59
C ASN A 859 15.16 4.94 33.12
N ASP A 860 16.46 5.19 33.19
CA ASP A 860 17.50 4.19 33.48
C ASP A 860 18.47 4.81 34.50
#